data_AF-A0A1L3GQX6-F1
#
_entry.id   AF-A0A1L3GQX6-F1
#
_cell.length_a   1.000
_cell.length_b   1.000
_cell.length_c   1.000
_cell.angle_alpha   90.00
_cell.angle_beta   90.00
_cell.angle_gamma   90.00
#
_symmetry.space_group_name_H-M   'P 1'
#
loop_
_entity.id
_entity.type
_entity.pdbx_description
1 polymer ?
#
loop_
_entity_poly.entity_id
_entity_poly.type
_entity_poly.pdbx_seq_one_letter_code
_entity_poly.pdbx_strand_id
1 'polypeptide(L)'
;MALNPSNCHRQLTGLAQKDPFLSQADQRPLLDGMLQQMDAAVKDALDQADRKLAETGQKLDSELTKAAGFLRKANEQLGEEFAATLATKPLSPAAVSGLARSIEGRILWLYDRVRSSLERSLRRVGLKKPVPGDILQTLTAAWSKPCSEMPVELVLIIDRQQQQEAAGRSIWQIEGERLLEQACNGHGFFARWLTYLRLRQQLRRRYRVLHSEPCDTLNRHQPALLQNNQLPALENCQQQHEEMSRAFADLWRNLRFNLDTAADDCAGLATDLSSPEPNPSADQQLNETARLVADTLTRAADQLLTIAAPLKEAWQQLLTELDRDRDEILALIPRDLQRDLSLQERALHSQRRLGRTLTRWRKQGRQGLDKPLQYLAARGEQLSSLRHRLFFKSGGDRGKEETLQQLSDLPTAADILLRSTSLPPVCRRLFTMGALKNREFLVGKETELETLRELFSRWQKGRLCSIAVVGPHGSGKSSLVNCFESELDSQTTIHHLTIDNRLGSATQLLELCTGWFNLPAIPKDLDTLERQLNQLPPAVVIVNNAHRLLLRTPGGLQSARTFLRLVLATRRRLLWIITCRKYPWQRMQHLLQIDRYFTHQLQTLFGTQSEMRDALLLRLQTSSYPVVFLDNNPTGNPAKKTGADQNSLQERFFADLFAASRGNMQAALYYWLLCLAYDQTQETLTVQPLGKLDYSSLRSLDRQQLYALAEIVAHGELTTAEHTAIFNCDTLRSHMLLDHLAQLNLLECTPEGNAPERYQLSPLFFAPVTATLEGHNILL
;
A
#
# COMPACT_ATOMS: atom_id res chain seq x y z
N MET A 1 -34.12 78.27 -52.32
CA MET A 1 -32.86 77.87 -52.98
C MET A 1 -32.80 76.35 -53.04
N ALA A 2 -32.97 75.76 -54.22
CA ALA A 2 -32.79 74.34 -54.43
C ALA A 2 -31.29 74.02 -54.33
N LEU A 3 -30.87 73.47 -53.19
CA LEU A 3 -29.51 72.99 -53.01
C LEU A 3 -29.26 71.81 -53.94
N ASN A 4 -28.25 71.96 -54.80
CA ASN A 4 -27.76 70.97 -55.77
C ASN A 4 -27.66 69.57 -55.11
N PRO A 5 -28.28 68.51 -55.67
CA PRO A 5 -28.28 67.16 -55.09
C PRO A 5 -26.87 66.61 -54.80
N SER A 6 -25.86 67.07 -55.53
CA SER A 6 -24.44 66.76 -55.28
C SER A 6 -23.90 67.31 -53.94
N ASN A 7 -24.35 68.50 -53.52
CA ASN A 7 -23.99 69.06 -52.21
C ASN A 7 -24.69 68.29 -51.07
N CYS A 8 -25.93 67.83 -51.29
CA CYS A 8 -26.63 66.96 -50.34
C CYS A 8 -25.88 65.66 -50.09
N HIS A 9 -25.42 65.00 -51.17
CA HIS A 9 -24.64 63.78 -51.10
C HIS A 9 -23.35 63.98 -50.32
N ARG A 10 -22.54 65.00 -50.67
CA ARG A 10 -21.30 65.29 -49.94
C ARG A 10 -21.53 65.54 -48.44
N GLN A 11 -22.58 66.26 -48.08
CA GLN A 11 -22.85 66.62 -46.70
C GLN A 11 -23.32 65.42 -45.86
N LEU A 12 -24.22 64.58 -46.40
CA LEU A 12 -24.69 63.37 -45.71
C LEU A 12 -23.61 62.29 -45.63
N THR A 13 -22.81 62.11 -46.69
CA THR A 13 -21.65 61.20 -46.65
C THR A 13 -20.63 61.66 -45.61
N GLY A 14 -20.36 62.96 -45.51
CA GLY A 14 -19.49 63.52 -44.47
C GLY A 14 -20.03 63.37 -43.03
N LEU A 15 -21.36 63.38 -42.86
CA LEU A 15 -21.99 63.09 -41.57
C LEU A 15 -21.95 61.60 -41.23
N ALA A 16 -22.20 60.71 -42.20
CA ALA A 16 -22.15 59.27 -42.01
C ALA A 16 -20.73 58.77 -41.70
N GLN A 17 -19.70 59.35 -42.34
CA GLN A 17 -18.29 59.06 -42.05
C GLN A 17 -17.88 59.45 -40.62
N LYS A 18 -18.54 60.45 -40.02
CA LYS A 18 -18.30 60.86 -38.62
C LYS A 18 -19.19 60.13 -37.61
N ASP A 19 -20.17 59.35 -38.07
CA ASP A 19 -21.08 58.62 -37.21
C ASP A 19 -20.49 57.24 -36.85
N PRO A 20 -20.17 56.98 -35.56
CA PRO A 20 -19.57 55.71 -35.16
C PRO A 20 -20.46 54.50 -35.43
N PHE A 21 -21.78 54.67 -35.55
CA PHE A 21 -22.68 53.57 -35.87
C PHE A 21 -22.67 53.20 -37.36
N LEU A 22 -22.51 54.18 -38.27
CA LEU A 22 -22.64 53.97 -39.71
C LEU A 22 -21.30 53.73 -40.41
N SER A 23 -20.21 54.29 -39.88
CA SER A 23 -18.89 54.29 -40.49
C SER A 23 -18.02 53.07 -40.14
N GLN A 24 -18.26 52.42 -38.99
CA GLN A 24 -17.50 51.25 -38.57
C GLN A 24 -17.76 50.07 -39.50
N ALA A 25 -16.68 49.44 -39.97
CA ALA A 25 -16.74 48.22 -40.77
C ALA A 25 -16.89 46.98 -39.89
N ASP A 26 -17.63 45.99 -40.38
CA ASP A 26 -17.75 44.69 -39.71
C ASP A 26 -16.40 43.96 -39.67
N GLN A 27 -15.92 43.61 -38.48
CA GLN A 27 -14.62 42.95 -38.30
C GLN A 27 -14.74 41.42 -38.25
N ARG A 28 -15.87 40.85 -38.65
CA ARG A 28 -16.10 39.40 -38.73
C ARG A 28 -15.05 38.62 -39.55
N PRO A 29 -14.52 39.11 -40.69
CA PRO A 29 -13.45 38.42 -41.41
C PRO A 29 -12.15 38.27 -40.60
N LEU A 30 -11.86 39.22 -39.71
CA LEU A 30 -10.70 39.13 -38.79
C LEU A 30 -10.95 38.06 -37.71
N LEU A 31 -12.18 37.98 -37.21
CA LEU A 31 -12.58 36.93 -36.26
C LEU A 31 -12.50 35.53 -36.87
N ASP A 32 -13.02 35.35 -38.08
CA ASP A 32 -13.01 34.06 -38.78
C ASP A 32 -11.57 33.62 -39.11
N GLY A 33 -10.72 34.56 -39.53
CA GLY A 33 -9.29 34.30 -39.74
C GLY A 33 -8.56 33.89 -38.46
N MET A 34 -8.85 34.53 -37.32
CA MET A 34 -8.30 34.16 -36.01
C MET A 34 -8.74 32.76 -35.59
N LEU A 35 -10.03 32.43 -35.74
CA LEU A 35 -10.56 31.11 -35.39
C LEU A 35 -9.92 30.00 -36.24
N GLN A 36 -9.70 30.25 -37.54
CA GLN A 36 -8.99 29.32 -38.42
C GLN A 36 -7.53 29.14 -38.02
N GLN A 37 -6.82 30.23 -37.68
CA GLN A 37 -5.44 30.16 -37.20
C GLN A 37 -5.32 29.40 -35.87
N MET A 38 -6.28 29.63 -34.96
CA MET A 38 -6.33 28.94 -33.68
C MET A 38 -6.65 27.45 -33.84
N ASP A 39 -7.63 27.10 -34.68
CA ASP A 39 -7.95 25.71 -35.01
C ASP A 39 -6.71 24.98 -35.57
N ALA A 40 -6.04 25.59 -36.55
CA ALA A 40 -4.82 25.04 -37.14
C ALA A 40 -3.70 24.88 -36.10
N ALA A 41 -3.48 25.86 -35.23
CA ALA A 41 -2.44 25.81 -34.19
C ALA A 41 -2.72 24.74 -33.13
N VAL A 42 -3.98 24.62 -32.68
CA VAL A 42 -4.38 23.61 -31.69
C VAL A 42 -4.32 22.21 -32.29
N LYS A 43 -4.75 22.05 -33.55
CA LYS A 43 -4.67 20.77 -34.27
C LYS A 43 -3.23 20.31 -34.47
N ASP A 44 -2.33 21.20 -34.91
CA ASP A 44 -0.89 20.89 -35.02
C ASP A 44 -0.29 20.53 -33.65
N ALA A 45 -0.68 21.23 -32.58
CA ALA A 45 -0.22 20.89 -31.23
C ALA A 45 -0.74 19.52 -30.74
N LEU A 46 -1.98 19.13 -31.09
CA LEU A 46 -2.53 17.81 -30.79
C LEU A 46 -1.82 16.71 -31.60
N ASP A 47 -1.56 16.93 -32.89
CA ASP A 47 -0.82 15.99 -33.73
C ASP A 47 0.63 15.81 -33.24
N GLN A 48 1.28 16.89 -32.78
CA GLN A 48 2.60 16.82 -32.15
C GLN A 48 2.57 16.08 -30.81
N ALA A 49 1.50 16.26 -30.01
CA ALA A 49 1.31 15.55 -28.77
C ALA A 49 1.14 14.04 -29.00
N ASP A 50 0.33 13.66 -29.98
CA ASP A 50 0.12 12.26 -30.37
C ASP A 50 1.42 11.58 -30.80
N ARG A 51 2.20 12.23 -31.67
CA ARG A 51 3.52 11.71 -32.09
C ARG A 51 4.48 11.54 -30.90
N LYS A 52 4.58 12.52 -30.01
CA LYS A 52 5.45 12.44 -28.82
C LYS A 52 5.02 11.34 -27.86
N LEU A 53 3.71 11.16 -27.64
CA LEU A 53 3.18 10.10 -26.79
C LEU A 53 3.37 8.72 -27.42
N ALA A 54 3.18 8.60 -28.74
CA ALA A 54 3.47 7.38 -29.49
C ALA A 54 4.95 6.98 -29.40
N GLU A 55 5.88 7.92 -29.61
CA GLU A 55 7.32 7.69 -29.45
C GLU A 55 7.68 7.27 -28.01
N THR A 56 7.06 7.91 -27.01
CA THR A 56 7.27 7.59 -25.60
C THR A 56 6.73 6.21 -25.26
N GLY A 57 5.56 5.86 -25.80
CA GLY A 57 4.94 4.54 -25.68
C GLY A 57 5.80 3.44 -26.31
N GLN A 58 6.34 3.67 -27.52
CA GLN A 58 7.25 2.72 -28.18
C GLN A 58 8.56 2.54 -27.41
N LYS A 59 9.14 3.61 -26.85
CA LYS A 59 10.31 3.50 -25.98
C LYS A 59 10.00 2.66 -24.75
N LEU A 60 8.86 2.90 -24.10
CA LEU A 60 8.42 2.12 -22.95
C LEU A 60 8.24 0.64 -23.30
N ASP A 61 7.61 0.32 -24.43
CA ASP A 61 7.46 -1.06 -24.91
C ASP A 61 8.80 -1.74 -25.17
N SER A 62 9.73 -1.01 -25.78
CA SER A 62 11.06 -1.55 -26.05
C SER A 62 11.79 -1.92 -24.75
N GLU A 63 11.66 -1.09 -23.70
CA GLU A 63 12.26 -1.34 -22.39
C GLU A 63 11.56 -2.48 -21.64
N LEU A 64 10.22 -2.55 -21.68
CA LEU A 64 9.45 -3.64 -21.10
C LEU A 64 9.76 -4.98 -21.80
N THR A 65 9.87 -4.98 -23.12
CA THR A 65 10.23 -6.17 -23.91
C THR A 65 11.66 -6.63 -23.59
N LYS A 66 12.62 -5.70 -23.46
CA LYS A 66 13.98 -6.04 -23.01
C LYS A 66 13.98 -6.63 -21.61
N ALA A 67 13.23 -6.05 -20.69
CA ALA A 67 13.10 -6.54 -19.32
C ALA A 67 12.49 -7.95 -19.26
N ALA A 68 11.41 -8.19 -20.00
CA ALA A 68 10.82 -9.52 -20.16
C ALA A 68 11.82 -10.51 -20.79
N GLY A 69 12.64 -10.06 -21.74
CA GLY A 69 13.74 -10.86 -22.31
C GLY A 69 14.79 -11.26 -21.28
N PHE A 70 15.16 -10.36 -20.35
CA PHE A 70 16.07 -10.71 -19.26
C PHE A 70 15.46 -11.74 -18.29
N LEU A 71 14.16 -11.66 -18.02
CA LEU A 71 13.46 -12.66 -17.21
C LEU A 71 13.42 -14.04 -17.87
N ARG A 72 13.12 -14.09 -19.18
CA ARG A 72 13.15 -15.35 -19.95
C ARG A 72 14.55 -15.96 -19.98
N LYS A 73 15.58 -15.14 -20.18
CA LYS A 73 16.98 -15.60 -20.12
C LYS A 73 17.34 -16.14 -18.74
N ALA A 74 16.90 -15.49 -17.66
CA ALA A 74 17.12 -16.01 -16.30
C ALA A 74 16.39 -17.35 -16.09
N ASN A 75 15.19 -17.51 -16.65
CA ASN A 75 14.43 -18.75 -16.59
C ASN A 75 15.13 -19.90 -17.32
N GLU A 76 15.62 -19.67 -18.54
CA GLU A 76 16.39 -20.66 -19.32
C GLU A 76 17.64 -21.11 -18.56
N GLN A 77 18.43 -20.15 -18.05
CA GLN A 77 19.69 -20.45 -17.36
C GLN A 77 19.47 -21.20 -16.04
N LEU A 78 18.51 -20.75 -15.22
CA LEU A 78 18.17 -21.47 -13.99
C LEU A 78 17.57 -22.85 -14.31
N GLY A 79 16.73 -22.96 -15.35
CA GLY A 79 16.16 -24.23 -15.79
C GLY A 79 17.23 -25.26 -16.18
N GLU A 80 18.26 -24.84 -16.93
CA GLU A 80 19.42 -25.68 -17.27
C GLU A 80 20.19 -26.13 -16.02
N GLU A 81 20.45 -25.20 -15.08
CA GLU A 81 21.14 -25.51 -13.83
C GLU A 81 20.34 -26.47 -12.95
N PHE A 82 19.02 -26.23 -12.77
CA PHE A 82 18.12 -27.13 -12.05
C PHE A 82 18.12 -28.53 -12.68
N ALA A 83 17.99 -28.64 -14.00
CA ALA A 83 18.02 -29.90 -14.72
C ALA A 83 19.35 -30.64 -14.56
N ALA A 84 20.47 -29.93 -14.60
CA ALA A 84 21.79 -30.50 -14.36
C ALA A 84 21.94 -31.08 -12.95
N THR A 85 21.47 -30.36 -11.91
CA THR A 85 21.44 -30.88 -10.53
C THR A 85 20.53 -32.09 -10.38
N LEU A 86 19.31 -32.06 -10.96
CA LEU A 86 18.36 -33.16 -10.88
C LEU A 86 18.81 -34.43 -11.62
N ALA A 87 19.69 -34.28 -12.63
CA ALA A 87 20.29 -35.41 -13.34
C ALA A 87 21.35 -36.16 -12.52
N THR A 88 21.97 -35.50 -11.52
CA THR A 88 22.96 -36.14 -10.64
C THR A 88 22.28 -36.96 -9.55
N LYS A 89 22.44 -38.29 -9.57
CA LYS A 89 21.90 -39.20 -8.55
C LYS A 89 23.02 -40.00 -7.85
N PRO A 90 23.10 -40.01 -6.50
CA PRO A 90 22.31 -39.20 -5.55
C PRO A 90 22.65 -37.70 -5.66
N LEU A 91 21.72 -36.84 -5.23
CA LEU A 91 21.93 -35.39 -5.23
C LEU A 91 23.18 -35.01 -4.44
N SER A 92 24.06 -34.20 -5.05
CA SER A 92 25.26 -33.71 -4.39
C SER A 92 24.94 -32.46 -3.55
N PRO A 93 25.24 -32.45 -2.23
CA PRO A 93 25.05 -31.27 -1.38
C PRO A 93 25.75 -30.02 -1.94
N ALA A 94 26.95 -30.19 -2.51
CA ALA A 94 27.71 -29.10 -3.11
C ALA A 94 27.03 -28.53 -4.36
N ALA A 95 26.38 -29.37 -5.16
CA ALA A 95 25.67 -28.94 -6.36
C ALA A 95 24.39 -28.16 -5.99
N VAL A 96 23.63 -28.63 -5.00
CA VAL A 96 22.42 -27.94 -4.50
C VAL A 96 22.79 -26.61 -3.80
N SER A 97 23.88 -26.56 -3.04
CA SER A 97 24.39 -25.31 -2.47
C SER A 97 24.89 -24.33 -3.54
N GLY A 98 25.51 -24.84 -4.61
CA GLY A 98 25.91 -24.04 -5.77
C GLY A 98 24.70 -23.41 -6.49
N LEU A 99 23.62 -24.17 -6.63
CA LEU A 99 22.35 -23.70 -7.19
C LEU A 99 21.74 -22.57 -6.36
N ALA A 100 21.73 -22.69 -5.02
CA ALA A 100 21.28 -21.62 -4.13
C ALA A 100 22.03 -20.29 -4.37
N ARG A 101 23.37 -20.35 -4.44
CA ARG A 101 24.21 -19.17 -4.73
C ARG A 101 23.96 -18.61 -6.13
N SER A 102 23.70 -19.48 -7.11
CA SER A 102 23.37 -19.04 -8.47
C SER A 102 22.05 -18.25 -8.47
N ILE A 103 21.01 -18.76 -7.79
CA ILE A 103 19.73 -18.08 -7.64
C ILE A 103 19.93 -16.69 -6.99
N GLU A 104 20.66 -16.59 -5.88
CA GLU A 104 21.00 -15.30 -5.24
C GLU A 104 21.72 -14.34 -6.22
N GLY A 105 22.68 -14.86 -6.98
CA GLY A 105 23.37 -14.10 -8.03
C GLY A 105 22.41 -13.58 -9.11
N ARG A 106 21.40 -14.39 -9.49
CA ARG A 106 20.37 -13.99 -10.46
C ARG A 106 19.45 -12.91 -9.90
N ILE A 107 19.12 -12.96 -8.61
CA ILE A 107 18.31 -11.91 -7.97
C ILE A 107 19.02 -10.55 -8.09
N LEU A 108 20.31 -10.49 -7.77
CA LEU A 108 21.11 -9.28 -7.92
C LEU A 108 21.21 -8.81 -9.38
N TRP A 109 21.43 -9.74 -10.31
CA TRP A 109 21.49 -9.44 -11.73
C TRP A 109 20.16 -8.87 -12.28
N LEU A 110 19.03 -9.47 -11.89
CA LEU A 110 17.70 -8.98 -12.24
C LEU A 110 17.39 -7.63 -11.59
N TYR A 111 17.88 -7.38 -10.37
CA TYR A 111 17.69 -6.10 -9.71
C TYR A 111 18.31 -4.96 -10.53
N ASP A 112 19.56 -5.14 -10.98
CA ASP A 112 20.24 -4.14 -11.79
C ASP A 112 19.60 -3.99 -13.19
N ARG A 113 19.30 -5.09 -13.87
CA ARG A 113 18.87 -5.06 -15.29
C ARG A 113 17.37 -4.82 -15.49
N VAL A 114 16.52 -5.29 -14.59
CA VAL A 114 15.07 -5.18 -14.69
C VAL A 114 14.57 -4.06 -13.78
N ARG A 115 14.77 -4.17 -12.46
CA ARG A 115 14.20 -3.19 -11.51
C ARG A 115 14.73 -1.79 -11.73
N SER A 116 16.05 -1.62 -11.74
CA SER A 116 16.66 -0.30 -11.82
C SER A 116 16.35 0.40 -13.16
N SER A 117 16.29 -0.35 -14.26
CA SER A 117 15.97 0.20 -15.58
C SER A 117 14.51 0.64 -15.67
N LEU A 118 13.59 -0.21 -15.22
CA LEU A 118 12.16 0.09 -15.29
C LEU A 118 11.75 1.20 -14.33
N GLU A 119 12.33 1.31 -13.13
CA GLU A 119 12.10 2.46 -12.25
C GLU A 119 12.50 3.78 -12.92
N ARG A 120 13.61 3.81 -13.68
CA ARG A 120 14.01 5.02 -14.44
C ARG A 120 13.03 5.33 -15.57
N SER A 121 12.54 4.31 -16.27
CA SER A 121 11.56 4.46 -17.36
C SER A 121 10.22 4.97 -16.83
N LEU A 122 9.69 4.36 -15.75
CA LEU A 122 8.46 4.79 -15.08
C LEU A 122 8.53 6.26 -14.64
N ARG A 123 9.66 6.69 -14.07
CA ARG A 123 9.86 8.10 -13.66
C ARG A 123 9.79 9.11 -14.81
N ARG A 124 10.03 8.70 -16.07
CA ARG A 124 9.98 9.60 -17.24
C ARG A 124 8.56 9.80 -17.79
N VAL A 125 7.66 8.87 -17.47
CA VAL A 125 6.35 8.75 -18.13
C VAL A 125 5.21 9.41 -17.32
N GLY A 126 5.44 9.76 -16.05
CA GLY A 126 4.42 10.40 -15.21
C GLY A 126 4.01 11.81 -15.66
N LEU A 127 2.73 12.16 -15.46
CA LEU A 127 2.15 13.42 -15.97
C LEU A 127 2.78 14.72 -15.46
N LYS A 128 3.39 14.71 -14.26
CA LYS A 128 4.09 15.88 -13.68
C LYS A 128 5.58 15.94 -14.08
N LYS A 129 5.97 15.19 -15.10
CA LYS A 129 7.36 15.02 -15.57
C LYS A 129 7.49 15.62 -16.97
N PRO A 130 8.71 15.72 -17.55
CA PRO A 130 8.98 16.67 -18.62
C PRO A 130 8.13 16.38 -19.86
N VAL A 131 7.97 15.12 -20.27
CA VAL A 131 7.28 14.82 -21.54
C VAL A 131 5.80 15.22 -21.53
N PRO A 132 4.96 14.78 -20.56
CA PRO A 132 3.55 15.17 -20.58
C PRO A 132 3.33 16.62 -20.13
N GLY A 133 4.21 17.15 -19.26
CA GLY A 133 4.18 18.55 -18.86
C GLY A 133 4.43 19.50 -20.04
N ASP A 134 5.42 19.19 -20.89
CA ASP A 134 5.75 19.96 -22.08
C ASP A 134 4.60 19.94 -23.11
N ILE A 135 3.93 18.79 -23.25
CA ILE A 135 2.75 18.65 -24.13
C ILE A 135 1.62 19.59 -23.67
N LEU A 136 1.30 19.59 -22.37
CA LEU A 136 0.27 20.46 -21.82
C LEU A 136 0.64 21.94 -21.98
N GLN A 137 1.91 22.31 -21.78
CA GLN A 137 2.38 23.68 -22.03
C GLN A 137 2.26 24.08 -23.51
N THR A 138 2.60 23.18 -24.43
CA THR A 138 2.50 23.43 -25.88
C THR A 138 1.05 23.65 -26.30
N LEU A 139 0.12 22.82 -25.79
CA LEU A 139 -1.32 23.00 -26.01
C LEU A 139 -1.83 24.33 -25.41
N THR A 140 -1.35 24.70 -24.21
CA THR A 140 -1.68 25.98 -23.58
C THR A 140 -1.26 27.17 -24.44
N ALA A 141 -0.04 27.09 -25.00
CA ALA A 141 0.50 28.12 -25.87
C ALA A 141 -0.30 28.22 -27.19
N ALA A 142 -0.71 27.09 -27.76
CA ALA A 142 -1.51 27.07 -28.99
C ALA A 142 -2.86 27.79 -28.85
N TRP A 143 -3.53 27.64 -27.70
CA TRP A 143 -4.78 28.34 -27.42
C TRP A 143 -4.59 29.85 -27.16
N SER A 144 -3.46 30.28 -26.61
CA SER A 144 -3.25 31.67 -26.18
C SER A 144 -2.56 32.56 -27.22
N LYS A 145 -1.71 31.98 -28.08
CA LYS A 145 -0.90 32.71 -29.07
C LYS A 145 -1.73 33.59 -30.03
N PRO A 146 -2.84 33.12 -30.64
CA PRO A 146 -3.65 33.94 -31.56
C PRO A 146 -4.27 35.18 -30.90
N CYS A 147 -4.50 35.14 -29.58
CA CYS A 147 -5.02 36.29 -28.82
C CYS A 147 -4.00 37.41 -28.63
N SER A 148 -2.70 37.11 -28.69
CA SER A 148 -1.65 38.12 -28.51
C SER A 148 -1.48 39.05 -29.72
N GLU A 149 -1.99 38.65 -30.88
CA GLU A 149 -1.83 39.35 -32.16
C GLU A 149 -3.08 40.19 -32.53
N MET A 150 -4.12 40.20 -31.69
CA MET A 150 -5.44 40.79 -31.97
C MET A 150 -5.70 42.11 -31.23
N PRO A 151 -6.54 43.01 -31.79
CA PRO A 151 -7.03 44.18 -31.08
C PRO A 151 -7.91 43.79 -29.87
N VAL A 152 -7.88 44.61 -28.83
CA VAL A 152 -8.59 44.37 -27.55
C VAL A 152 -10.11 44.27 -27.74
N GLU A 153 -10.67 45.09 -28.62
CA GLU A 153 -12.10 45.08 -28.97
C GLU A 153 -12.31 44.84 -30.46
N LEU A 154 -13.29 43.99 -30.79
CA LEU A 154 -13.80 43.79 -32.13
C LEU A 154 -15.20 44.38 -32.29
N VAL A 155 -15.46 44.95 -33.46
CA VAL A 155 -16.77 45.46 -33.89
C VAL A 155 -17.46 44.42 -34.78
N LEU A 156 -18.56 43.84 -34.31
CA LEU A 156 -19.38 42.88 -35.06
C LEU A 156 -20.73 43.50 -35.43
N ILE A 157 -21.14 43.38 -36.70
CA ILE A 157 -22.41 43.92 -37.21
C ILE A 157 -23.37 42.76 -37.48
N ILE A 158 -24.50 42.73 -36.77
CA ILE A 158 -25.56 41.72 -36.93
C ILE A 158 -26.77 42.35 -37.60
N ASP A 159 -27.20 41.80 -38.75
CA ASP A 159 -28.50 42.10 -39.37
C ASP A 159 -29.59 41.20 -38.78
N ARG A 160 -30.54 41.78 -38.04
CA ARG A 160 -31.66 41.03 -37.42
C ARG A 160 -32.64 40.44 -38.42
N GLN A 161 -32.60 40.88 -39.67
CA GLN A 161 -33.48 40.36 -40.73
C GLN A 161 -32.83 39.25 -41.56
N GLN A 162 -31.60 38.84 -41.24
CA GLN A 162 -30.87 37.72 -41.87
C GLN A 162 -30.75 37.78 -43.40
N GLN A 163 -30.86 38.96 -44.02
CA GLN A 163 -30.90 39.06 -45.48
C GLN A 163 -29.52 39.22 -46.15
N GLN A 164 -28.52 39.82 -45.48
CA GLN A 164 -27.14 39.96 -45.99
C GLN A 164 -26.14 40.03 -44.83
N GLU A 165 -25.05 39.25 -44.89
CA GLU A 165 -23.92 39.38 -43.95
C GLU A 165 -23.06 40.60 -44.31
N ALA A 166 -22.72 41.42 -43.30
CA ALA A 166 -21.98 42.66 -43.53
C ALA A 166 -20.52 42.43 -43.97
N ALA A 167 -19.93 41.27 -43.67
CA ALA A 167 -18.71 40.70 -44.28
C ALA A 167 -17.61 41.72 -44.62
N GLY A 168 -17.16 42.52 -43.65
CA GLY A 168 -16.09 43.51 -43.85
C GLY A 168 -16.57 44.91 -44.26
N ARG A 169 -17.87 45.11 -44.50
CA ARG A 169 -18.47 46.37 -44.93
C ARG A 169 -19.12 47.09 -43.75
N SER A 170 -19.15 48.42 -43.81
CA SER A 170 -19.88 49.26 -42.86
C SER A 170 -21.37 49.33 -43.22
N ILE A 171 -22.23 49.67 -42.25
CA ILE A 171 -23.68 49.85 -42.49
C ILE A 171 -23.90 50.90 -43.60
N TRP A 172 -23.05 51.93 -43.65
CA TRP A 172 -23.10 52.94 -44.72
C TRP A 172 -22.72 52.39 -46.11
N GLN A 173 -21.79 51.44 -46.21
CA GLN A 173 -21.47 50.80 -47.49
C GLN A 173 -22.58 49.86 -47.99
N ILE A 174 -23.43 49.36 -47.09
CA ILE A 174 -24.54 48.44 -47.43
C ILE A 174 -25.81 49.23 -47.79
N GLU A 175 -26.16 50.25 -47.01
CA GLU A 175 -27.45 50.98 -47.14
C GLU A 175 -27.28 52.45 -47.58
N GLY A 176 -26.05 52.94 -47.75
CA GLY A 176 -25.76 54.35 -47.98
C GLY A 176 -26.38 54.92 -49.24
N GLU A 177 -26.35 54.19 -50.36
CA GLU A 177 -26.97 54.64 -51.62
C GLU A 177 -28.49 54.80 -51.46
N ARG A 178 -29.16 53.85 -50.82
CA ARG A 178 -30.60 53.89 -50.54
C ARG A 178 -30.97 55.05 -49.61
N LEU A 179 -30.15 55.30 -48.58
CA LEU A 179 -30.32 56.45 -47.67
C LEU A 179 -30.17 57.78 -48.41
N LEU A 180 -29.20 57.88 -49.32
CA LEU A 180 -28.94 59.08 -50.11
C LEU A 180 -30.07 59.38 -51.09
N GLU A 181 -30.60 58.37 -51.77
CA GLU A 181 -31.77 58.51 -52.66
C GLU A 181 -33.01 58.99 -51.91
N GLN A 182 -33.30 58.42 -50.73
CA GLN A 182 -34.48 58.76 -49.93
C GLN A 182 -34.34 60.12 -49.22
N ALA A 183 -33.15 60.47 -48.74
CA ALA A 183 -32.94 61.71 -47.99
C ALA A 183 -32.72 62.94 -48.88
N CYS A 184 -32.20 62.78 -50.11
CA CYS A 184 -31.91 63.90 -51.01
C CYS A 184 -33.06 64.25 -51.99
N ASN A 185 -34.16 63.49 -52.00
CA ASN A 185 -35.36 63.82 -52.78
C ASN A 185 -36.17 64.97 -52.13
N GLY A 186 -36.02 66.19 -52.68
CA GLY A 186 -37.07 67.22 -52.69
C GLY A 186 -37.25 68.19 -51.50
N HIS A 187 -36.62 68.00 -50.34
CA HIS A 187 -36.89 68.82 -49.14
C HIS A 187 -35.77 69.81 -48.74
N GLY A 188 -36.08 70.84 -47.92
CA GLY A 188 -35.11 71.79 -47.37
C GLY A 188 -34.17 71.18 -46.30
N PHE A 189 -33.07 71.88 -45.95
CA PHE A 189 -31.99 71.35 -45.10
C PHE A 189 -32.48 70.67 -43.80
N PHE A 190 -33.36 71.33 -43.04
CA PHE A 190 -33.91 70.81 -41.77
C PHE A 190 -34.70 69.51 -41.95
N ALA A 191 -35.50 69.43 -43.02
CA ALA A 191 -36.29 68.25 -43.33
C ALA A 191 -35.38 67.07 -43.71
N ARG A 192 -34.32 67.29 -44.50
CA ARG A 192 -33.33 66.24 -44.85
C ARG A 192 -32.62 65.67 -43.62
N TRP A 193 -32.24 66.54 -42.68
CA TRP A 193 -31.59 66.12 -41.43
C TRP A 193 -32.52 65.27 -40.56
N LEU A 194 -33.81 65.64 -40.46
CA LEU A 194 -34.84 64.83 -39.79
C LEU A 194 -35.06 63.48 -40.47
N THR A 195 -35.10 63.42 -41.81
CA THR A 195 -35.24 62.18 -42.56
C THR A 195 -34.03 61.26 -42.33
N TYR A 196 -32.81 61.80 -42.36
CA TYR A 196 -31.58 61.07 -42.05
C TYR A 196 -31.59 60.49 -40.63
N LEU A 197 -32.00 61.29 -39.62
CA LEU A 197 -32.10 60.80 -38.24
C LEU A 197 -33.16 59.69 -38.09
N ARG A 198 -34.31 59.82 -38.78
CA ARG A 198 -35.37 58.80 -38.77
C ARG A 198 -34.91 57.50 -39.41
N LEU A 199 -34.23 57.58 -40.55
CA LEU A 199 -33.68 56.43 -41.26
C LEU A 199 -32.54 55.77 -40.46
N ARG A 200 -31.66 56.57 -39.84
CA ARG A 200 -30.64 56.07 -38.90
C ARG A 200 -31.28 55.32 -37.73
N GLN A 201 -32.41 55.81 -37.21
CA GLN A 201 -33.13 55.15 -36.12
C GLN A 201 -33.82 53.86 -36.58
N GLN A 202 -34.29 53.77 -37.83
CA GLN A 202 -34.73 52.52 -38.44
C GLN A 202 -33.58 51.52 -38.61
N LEU A 203 -32.42 51.96 -39.09
CA LEU A 203 -31.24 51.11 -39.21
C LEU A 203 -30.75 50.60 -37.86
N ARG A 204 -30.86 51.40 -36.79
CA ARG A 204 -30.61 50.93 -35.40
C ARG A 204 -31.58 49.85 -34.92
N ARG A 205 -32.78 49.73 -35.53
CA ARG A 205 -33.72 48.64 -35.21
C ARG A 205 -33.36 47.35 -35.97
N ARG A 206 -32.80 47.48 -37.17
CA ARG A 206 -32.39 46.36 -38.05
C ARG A 206 -31.00 45.82 -37.70
N TYR A 207 -30.00 46.70 -37.66
CA TYR A 207 -28.61 46.35 -37.40
C TYR A 207 -28.26 46.56 -35.93
N ARG A 208 -27.53 45.60 -35.37
CA ARG A 208 -26.95 45.67 -34.02
C ARG A 208 -25.43 45.67 -34.14
N VAL A 209 -24.80 46.74 -33.67
CA VAL A 209 -23.34 46.81 -33.52
C VAL A 209 -22.98 46.29 -32.13
N LEU A 210 -22.11 45.29 -32.07
CA LEU A 210 -21.58 44.70 -30.85
C LEU A 210 -20.09 45.01 -30.75
N HIS A 211 -19.69 45.51 -29.58
CA HIS A 211 -18.29 45.54 -29.17
C HIS A 211 -18.06 44.30 -28.32
N SER A 212 -17.13 43.45 -28.76
CA SER A 212 -16.82 42.19 -28.10
C SER A 212 -15.33 42.04 -27.93
N GLU A 213 -14.93 41.54 -26.77
CA GLU A 213 -13.53 41.23 -26.47
C GLU A 213 -13.30 39.73 -26.76
N PRO A 214 -12.70 39.37 -27.91
CA PRO A 214 -12.53 37.97 -28.33
C PRO A 214 -11.64 37.19 -27.36
N CYS A 215 -10.55 37.79 -26.90
CA CYS A 215 -9.60 37.17 -25.97
C CYS A 215 -10.25 36.86 -24.62
N ASP A 216 -11.10 37.75 -24.14
CA ASP A 216 -11.82 37.63 -22.89
C ASP A 216 -12.88 36.52 -22.95
N THR A 217 -13.53 36.41 -24.11
CA THR A 217 -14.47 35.33 -24.42
C THR A 217 -13.76 33.99 -24.55
N LEU A 218 -12.60 33.95 -25.21
CA LEU A 218 -11.76 32.75 -25.29
C LEU A 218 -11.31 32.26 -23.91
N ASN A 219 -10.80 33.17 -23.07
CA ASN A 219 -10.39 32.84 -21.71
C ASN A 219 -11.53 32.27 -20.86
N ARG A 220 -12.78 32.67 -21.12
CA ARG A 220 -13.98 32.09 -20.47
C ARG A 220 -14.28 30.68 -20.95
N HIS A 221 -14.02 30.37 -22.22
CA HIS A 221 -14.28 29.06 -22.85
C HIS A 221 -13.06 28.14 -22.93
N GLN A 222 -11.89 28.55 -22.44
CA GLN A 222 -10.68 27.73 -22.47
C GLN A 222 -10.93 26.31 -21.90
N PRO A 223 -10.32 25.26 -22.50
CA PRO A 223 -10.43 23.90 -22.01
C PRO A 223 -10.08 23.80 -20.52
N ALA A 224 -10.77 22.93 -19.78
CA ALA A 224 -10.59 22.79 -18.33
C ALA A 224 -9.13 22.49 -17.92
N LEU A 225 -8.36 21.83 -18.79
CA LEU A 225 -6.93 21.56 -18.65
C LEU A 225 -6.07 22.80 -18.40
N LEU A 226 -6.45 23.95 -18.95
CA LEU A 226 -5.67 25.19 -18.91
C LEU A 226 -6.04 26.10 -17.74
N GLN A 227 -7.18 25.83 -17.09
CA GLN A 227 -7.75 26.66 -16.01
C GLN A 227 -7.45 26.10 -14.60
N ASN A 228 -6.41 25.28 -14.43
CA ASN A 228 -6.07 24.60 -13.16
C ASN A 228 -7.20 23.70 -12.60
N ASN A 229 -8.15 23.26 -13.44
CA ASN A 229 -9.21 22.32 -13.04
C ASN A 229 -8.93 20.92 -13.60
N GLN A 230 -9.01 19.90 -12.74
CA GLN A 230 -8.69 18.51 -13.07
C GLN A 230 -9.75 17.93 -14.02
N LEU A 231 -9.39 17.65 -15.27
CA LEU A 231 -10.22 16.84 -16.17
C LEU A 231 -10.30 15.40 -15.63
N PRO A 232 -11.46 14.71 -15.73
CA PRO A 232 -11.58 13.30 -15.42
C PRO A 232 -10.59 12.43 -16.19
N ALA A 233 -10.35 12.68 -17.48
CA ALA A 233 -9.36 11.94 -18.26
C ALA A 233 -7.91 12.19 -17.83
N LEU A 234 -7.60 13.38 -17.33
CA LEU A 234 -6.28 13.66 -16.77
C LEU A 234 -6.10 12.96 -15.41
N GLU A 235 -7.13 12.94 -14.56
CA GLU A 235 -7.13 12.12 -13.34
C GLU A 235 -7.00 10.63 -13.67
N ASN A 236 -7.69 10.14 -14.71
CA ASN A 236 -7.58 8.76 -15.18
C ASN A 236 -6.14 8.43 -15.61
N CYS A 237 -5.51 9.27 -16.43
CA CYS A 237 -4.10 9.09 -16.81
C CYS A 237 -3.15 9.07 -15.57
N GLN A 238 -3.40 9.91 -14.56
CA GLN A 238 -2.60 9.89 -13.32
C GLN A 238 -2.82 8.59 -12.55
N GLN A 239 -4.06 8.17 -12.41
CA GLN A 239 -4.45 6.95 -11.72
C GLN A 239 -3.85 5.72 -12.42
N GLN A 240 -3.97 5.61 -13.74
CA GLN A 240 -3.40 4.50 -14.52
C GLN A 240 -1.87 4.46 -14.41
N HIS A 241 -1.20 5.61 -14.35
CA HIS A 241 0.24 5.65 -14.11
C HIS A 241 0.63 5.17 -12.71
N GLU A 242 -0.12 5.57 -11.69
CA GLU A 242 0.08 5.09 -10.30
C GLU A 242 -0.21 3.59 -10.19
N GLU A 243 -1.28 3.10 -10.80
CA GLU A 243 -1.65 1.68 -10.84
C GLU A 243 -0.55 0.85 -11.54
N MET A 244 -0.06 1.29 -12.70
CA MET A 244 1.06 0.64 -13.39
C MET A 244 2.33 0.62 -12.52
N SER A 245 2.63 1.72 -11.81
CA SER A 245 3.81 1.80 -10.93
C SER A 245 3.69 0.87 -9.71
N ARG A 246 2.48 0.76 -9.13
CA ARG A 246 2.20 -0.19 -8.04
C ARG A 246 2.29 -1.63 -8.52
N ALA A 247 1.65 -1.96 -9.64
CA ALA A 247 1.69 -3.28 -10.25
C ALA A 247 3.12 -3.72 -10.57
N PHE A 248 3.98 -2.80 -11.03
CA PHE A 248 5.39 -3.10 -11.25
C PHE A 248 6.14 -3.40 -9.95
N ALA A 249 5.90 -2.60 -8.90
CA ALA A 249 6.51 -2.83 -7.60
C ALA A 249 6.06 -4.16 -6.96
N ASP A 250 4.79 -4.53 -7.14
CA ASP A 250 4.23 -5.80 -6.69
C ASP A 250 4.84 -6.98 -7.46
N LEU A 251 4.94 -6.88 -8.79
CA LEU A 251 5.60 -7.89 -9.63
C LEU A 251 7.04 -8.13 -9.20
N TRP A 252 7.81 -7.06 -8.95
CA TRP A 252 9.18 -7.19 -8.47
C TRP A 252 9.26 -7.87 -7.10
N ARG A 253 8.38 -7.49 -6.16
CA ARG A 253 8.30 -8.10 -4.83
C ARG A 253 8.03 -9.60 -4.92
N ASN A 254 7.08 -9.99 -5.78
CA ASN A 254 6.71 -11.38 -6.00
C ASN A 254 7.86 -12.18 -6.58
N LEU A 255 8.53 -11.63 -7.59
CA LEU A 255 9.68 -12.26 -8.22
C LEU A 255 10.82 -12.46 -7.21
N ARG A 256 11.18 -11.40 -6.49
CA ARG A 256 12.27 -11.45 -5.50
C ARG A 256 11.96 -12.46 -4.41
N PHE A 257 10.77 -12.41 -3.81
CA PHE A 257 10.39 -13.31 -2.73
C PHE A 257 10.48 -14.78 -3.14
N ASN A 258 9.95 -15.13 -4.32
CA ASN A 258 9.95 -16.51 -4.79
C ASN A 258 11.37 -17.02 -5.09
N LEU A 259 12.25 -16.15 -5.61
CA LEU A 259 13.65 -16.51 -5.85
C LEU A 259 14.45 -16.61 -4.54
N ASP A 260 14.29 -15.65 -3.61
CA ASP A 260 14.94 -15.70 -2.28
C ASP A 260 14.52 -16.99 -1.54
N THR A 261 13.23 -17.33 -1.57
CA THR A 261 12.74 -18.56 -0.95
C THR A 261 13.26 -19.81 -1.66
N ALA A 262 13.38 -19.79 -2.99
CA ALA A 262 13.96 -20.92 -3.73
C ALA A 262 15.45 -21.12 -3.40
N ALA A 263 16.21 -20.04 -3.21
CA ALA A 263 17.59 -20.12 -2.75
C ALA A 263 17.70 -20.71 -1.34
N ASP A 264 16.86 -20.23 -0.42
CA ASP A 264 16.77 -20.76 0.95
C ASP A 264 16.40 -22.25 0.97
N ASP A 265 15.40 -22.67 0.18
CA ASP A 265 14.98 -24.07 0.07
C ASP A 265 16.13 -24.95 -0.44
N CYS A 266 16.88 -24.48 -1.44
CA CYS A 266 18.07 -25.19 -1.93
C CYS A 266 19.19 -25.26 -0.87
N ALA A 267 19.43 -24.19 -0.13
CA ALA A 267 20.43 -24.18 0.94
C ALA A 267 20.05 -25.11 2.11
N GLY A 268 18.76 -25.14 2.48
CA GLY A 268 18.21 -26.07 3.46
C GLY A 268 18.37 -27.52 3.02
N LEU A 269 17.94 -27.84 1.79
CA LEU A 269 18.10 -29.17 1.19
C LEU A 269 19.57 -29.63 1.16
N ALA A 270 20.51 -28.74 0.84
CA ALA A 270 21.93 -29.08 0.85
C ALA A 270 22.44 -29.46 2.27
N THR A 271 21.89 -28.83 3.31
CA THR A 271 22.21 -29.11 4.71
C THR A 271 21.61 -30.45 5.14
N ASP A 272 20.37 -30.72 4.74
CA ASP A 272 19.67 -31.98 5.02
C ASP A 272 20.35 -33.17 4.33
N LEU A 273 20.80 -33.00 3.09
CA LEU A 273 21.56 -34.03 2.36
C LEU A 273 22.93 -34.32 2.98
N SER A 274 23.46 -33.39 3.79
CA SER A 274 24.71 -33.58 4.55
C SER A 274 24.49 -34.26 5.92
N SER A 275 23.23 -34.43 6.33
CA SER A 275 22.83 -35.02 7.61
C SER A 275 22.81 -36.56 7.55
N PRO A 276 22.99 -37.27 8.68
CA PRO A 276 23.10 -38.74 8.71
C PRO A 276 21.83 -39.49 8.27
N GLU A 277 20.66 -38.85 8.27
CA GLU A 277 19.40 -39.37 7.74
C GLU A 277 18.92 -38.49 6.57
N PRO A 278 19.29 -38.80 5.32
CA PRO A 278 18.91 -37.99 4.16
C PRO A 278 17.40 -38.10 3.90
N ASN A 279 16.75 -36.95 3.70
CA ASN A 279 15.31 -36.86 3.42
C ASN A 279 14.94 -37.62 2.12
N PRO A 280 14.06 -38.64 2.17
CA PRO A 280 13.69 -39.45 1.00
C PRO A 280 12.90 -38.67 -0.07
N SER A 281 12.45 -37.45 0.23
CA SER A 281 11.67 -36.59 -0.68
C SER A 281 12.46 -35.43 -1.32
N ALA A 282 13.79 -35.38 -1.14
CA ALA A 282 14.63 -34.28 -1.63
C ALA A 282 14.52 -34.04 -3.15
N ASP A 283 14.45 -35.11 -3.96
CA ASP A 283 14.25 -35.04 -5.41
C ASP A 283 12.92 -34.38 -5.79
N GLN A 284 11.86 -34.66 -5.03
CA GLN A 284 10.53 -34.09 -5.26
C GLN A 284 10.50 -32.60 -4.85
N GLN A 285 11.08 -32.26 -3.70
CA GLN A 285 11.16 -30.88 -3.22
C GLN A 285 11.97 -29.98 -4.15
N LEU A 286 13.08 -30.49 -4.70
CA LEU A 286 13.89 -29.76 -5.68
C LEU A 286 13.14 -29.57 -7.00
N ASN A 287 12.41 -30.59 -7.48
CA ASN A 287 11.56 -30.48 -8.67
C ASN A 287 10.41 -29.48 -8.49
N GLU A 288 9.74 -29.47 -7.33
CA GLU A 288 8.71 -28.48 -7.01
C GLU A 288 9.31 -27.07 -7.01
N THR A 289 10.49 -26.89 -6.43
CA THR A 289 11.20 -25.60 -6.43
C THR A 289 11.55 -25.12 -7.84
N ALA A 290 12.05 -26.02 -8.69
CA ALA A 290 12.38 -25.71 -10.08
C ALA A 290 11.15 -25.22 -10.87
N ARG A 291 10.02 -25.92 -10.74
CA ARG A 291 8.75 -25.54 -11.40
C ARG A 291 8.27 -24.17 -10.94
N LEU A 292 8.34 -23.89 -9.64
CA LEU A 292 7.91 -22.59 -9.10
C LEU A 292 8.78 -21.43 -9.61
N VAL A 293 10.09 -21.61 -9.66
CA VAL A 293 11.01 -20.60 -10.22
C VAL A 293 10.67 -20.36 -11.68
N ALA A 294 10.44 -21.42 -12.45
CA ALA A 294 10.10 -21.29 -13.86
C ALA A 294 8.76 -20.58 -14.10
N ASP A 295 7.72 -20.98 -13.37
CA ASP A 295 6.39 -20.39 -13.49
C ASP A 295 6.37 -18.92 -13.05
N THR A 296 7.15 -18.57 -12.02
CA THR A 296 7.21 -17.19 -11.51
C THR A 296 7.94 -16.26 -12.48
N LEU A 297 9.07 -16.69 -13.04
CA LEU A 297 9.80 -15.92 -14.06
C LEU A 297 8.99 -15.76 -15.35
N THR A 298 8.29 -16.81 -15.78
CA THR A 298 7.44 -16.78 -16.98
C THR A 298 6.25 -15.84 -16.79
N ARG A 299 5.51 -15.98 -15.68
CA ARG A 299 4.38 -15.09 -15.36
C ARG A 299 4.82 -13.63 -15.23
N ALA A 300 5.95 -13.37 -14.58
CA ALA A 300 6.50 -12.02 -14.47
C ALA A 300 6.87 -11.44 -15.84
N ALA A 301 7.45 -12.24 -16.74
CA ALA A 301 7.77 -11.80 -18.09
C ALA A 301 6.50 -11.44 -18.89
N ASP A 302 5.44 -12.24 -18.79
CA ASP A 302 4.21 -12.01 -19.54
C ASP A 302 3.40 -10.83 -18.98
N GLN A 303 3.38 -10.65 -17.65
CA GLN A 303 2.76 -9.48 -17.02
C GLN A 303 3.45 -8.17 -17.42
N LEU A 304 4.77 -8.14 -17.55
CA LEU A 304 5.49 -6.93 -17.99
C LEU A 304 5.08 -6.49 -19.41
N LEU A 305 4.68 -7.41 -20.28
CA LEU A 305 4.27 -7.09 -21.65
C LEU A 305 2.89 -6.42 -21.71
N THR A 306 2.03 -6.64 -20.72
CA THR A 306 0.65 -6.12 -20.69
C THR A 306 0.49 -4.89 -19.79
N ILE A 307 1.41 -4.66 -18.86
CA ILE A 307 1.28 -3.65 -17.79
C ILE A 307 1.10 -2.20 -18.27
N ALA A 308 1.61 -1.86 -19.46
CA ALA A 308 1.55 -0.51 -20.01
C ALA A 308 0.33 -0.22 -20.88
N ALA A 309 -0.47 -1.24 -21.23
CA ALA A 309 -1.61 -1.08 -22.13
C ALA A 309 -2.68 -0.08 -21.60
N PRO A 310 -3.12 -0.17 -20.33
CA PRO A 310 -4.15 0.74 -19.80
C PRO A 310 -3.72 2.21 -19.80
N LEU A 311 -2.43 2.48 -19.56
CA LEU A 311 -1.90 3.83 -19.57
C LEU A 311 -1.93 4.46 -20.97
N LYS A 312 -1.58 3.69 -22.00
CA LYS A 312 -1.61 4.19 -23.39
C LYS A 312 -3.03 4.41 -23.87
N GLU A 313 -3.97 3.54 -23.48
CA GLU A 313 -5.38 3.74 -23.76
C GLU A 313 -5.88 5.03 -23.11
N ALA A 314 -5.49 5.30 -21.85
CA ALA A 314 -5.81 6.55 -21.18
C ALA A 314 -5.23 7.78 -21.90
N TRP A 315 -4.02 7.70 -22.47
CA TRP A 315 -3.45 8.78 -23.29
C TRP A 315 -4.27 9.06 -24.55
N GLN A 316 -4.69 8.01 -25.26
CA GLN A 316 -5.53 8.15 -26.45
C GLN A 316 -6.90 8.75 -26.10
N GLN A 317 -7.51 8.29 -25.00
CA GLN A 317 -8.75 8.86 -24.47
C GLN A 317 -8.60 10.35 -24.14
N LEU A 318 -7.47 10.75 -23.53
CA LEU A 318 -7.19 12.17 -23.26
C LEU A 318 -7.09 13.02 -24.53
N LEU A 319 -6.39 12.53 -25.57
CA LEU A 319 -6.26 13.25 -26.84
C LEU A 319 -7.58 13.37 -27.59
N THR A 320 -8.38 12.31 -27.59
CA THR A 320 -9.73 12.32 -28.22
C THR A 320 -10.71 13.23 -27.49
N GLU A 321 -10.68 13.26 -26.15
CA GLU A 321 -11.46 14.23 -25.38
C GLU A 321 -11.03 15.68 -25.67
N LEU A 322 -9.72 15.91 -25.79
CA LEU A 322 -9.16 17.21 -26.13
C LEU A 322 -9.56 17.70 -27.54
N ASP A 323 -9.56 16.79 -28.52
CA ASP A 323 -9.99 17.08 -29.88
C ASP A 323 -11.50 17.42 -29.93
N ARG A 324 -12.31 16.66 -29.16
CA ARG A 324 -13.74 16.92 -28.99
C ARG A 324 -14.01 18.28 -28.32
N ASP A 325 -13.25 18.61 -27.29
CA ASP A 325 -13.34 19.90 -26.60
C ASP A 325 -12.94 21.07 -27.53
N ARG A 326 -11.94 20.89 -28.40
CA ARG A 326 -11.57 21.89 -29.43
C ARG A 326 -12.77 22.21 -30.32
N ASP A 327 -13.41 21.19 -30.89
CA ASP A 327 -14.54 21.36 -31.81
C ASP A 327 -15.73 22.03 -31.12
N GLU A 328 -16.05 21.62 -29.88
CA GLU A 328 -17.09 22.27 -29.08
C GLU A 328 -16.78 23.76 -28.83
N ILE A 329 -15.55 24.09 -28.44
CA ILE A 329 -15.15 25.47 -28.10
C ILE A 329 -15.16 26.37 -29.34
N LEU A 330 -14.61 25.91 -30.46
CA LEU A 330 -14.60 26.67 -31.71
C LEU A 330 -16.01 26.94 -32.24
N ALA A 331 -16.95 26.01 -32.04
CA ALA A 331 -18.36 26.23 -32.39
C ALA A 331 -19.07 27.24 -31.46
N LEU A 332 -18.63 27.36 -30.20
CA LEU A 332 -19.25 28.21 -29.18
C LEU A 332 -18.78 29.66 -29.23
N ILE A 333 -17.52 29.93 -29.56
CA ILE A 333 -16.94 31.29 -29.52
C ILE A 333 -17.71 32.28 -30.41
N PRO A 334 -18.02 32.00 -31.70
CA PRO A 334 -18.77 32.92 -32.54
C PRO A 334 -20.16 33.21 -31.97
N ARG A 335 -20.84 32.18 -31.44
CA ARG A 335 -22.20 32.28 -30.90
C ARG A 335 -22.26 33.12 -29.61
N ASP A 336 -21.24 33.03 -28.76
CA ASP A 336 -21.16 33.84 -27.54
C ASP A 336 -20.82 35.31 -27.87
N LEU A 337 -19.88 35.55 -28.80
CA LEU A 337 -19.55 36.90 -29.27
C LEU A 337 -20.76 37.60 -29.92
N GLN A 338 -21.59 36.84 -30.64
CA GLN A 338 -22.83 37.33 -31.24
C GLN A 338 -24.01 37.45 -30.25
N ARG A 339 -23.85 36.91 -29.04
CA ARG A 339 -24.88 36.83 -27.98
C ARG A 339 -26.12 36.02 -28.38
N ASP A 340 -25.93 35.04 -29.26
CA ASP A 340 -27.00 34.19 -29.81
C ASP A 340 -27.21 32.88 -29.03
N LEU A 341 -26.49 32.68 -27.92
CA LEU A 341 -26.62 31.50 -27.07
C LEU A 341 -28.06 31.33 -26.52
N SER A 342 -28.61 30.13 -26.69
CA SER A 342 -29.90 29.71 -26.14
C SER A 342 -29.88 29.57 -24.60
N LEU A 343 -31.05 29.54 -23.95
CA LEU A 343 -31.17 29.33 -22.50
C LEU A 343 -30.61 27.97 -22.06
N GLN A 344 -30.75 26.91 -22.87
CA GLN A 344 -30.21 25.59 -22.59
C GLN A 344 -28.67 25.57 -22.66
N GLU A 345 -28.09 26.22 -23.67
CA GLU A 345 -26.63 26.34 -23.80
C GLU A 345 -26.05 27.16 -22.64
N ARG A 346 -26.73 28.24 -22.22
CA ARG A 346 -26.36 29.02 -21.01
C ARG A 346 -26.47 28.18 -19.73
N ALA A 347 -27.45 27.28 -19.63
CA ALA A 347 -27.64 26.40 -18.48
C ALA A 347 -26.56 25.31 -18.39
N LEU A 348 -26.21 24.65 -19.51
CA LEU A 348 -25.08 23.72 -19.60
C LEU A 348 -23.75 24.41 -19.25
N HIS A 349 -23.59 25.67 -19.68
CA HIS A 349 -22.46 26.53 -19.31
C HIS A 349 -22.40 26.77 -17.78
N SER A 350 -23.55 27.07 -17.17
CA SER A 350 -23.65 27.23 -15.71
C SER A 350 -23.44 25.93 -14.93
N GLN A 351 -23.84 24.77 -15.47
CA GLN A 351 -23.59 23.44 -14.88
C GLN A 351 -22.10 23.08 -14.90
N ARG A 352 -21.40 23.32 -16.03
CA ARG A 352 -19.95 23.20 -16.14
C ARG A 352 -19.22 24.17 -15.20
N ARG A 353 -19.86 25.26 -14.76
CA ARG A 353 -19.37 26.24 -13.76
C ARG A 353 -19.67 25.80 -12.31
N LEU A 354 -20.84 25.23 -12.03
CA LEU A 354 -21.28 24.75 -10.71
C LEU A 354 -20.55 23.47 -10.28
N GLY A 355 -20.16 22.62 -11.24
CA GLY A 355 -19.26 21.48 -10.99
C GLY A 355 -17.90 21.88 -10.40
N ARG A 356 -17.44 23.12 -10.64
CA ARG A 356 -16.15 23.69 -10.17
C ARG A 356 -16.18 24.09 -8.70
N THR A 357 -17.35 24.40 -8.14
CA THR A 357 -17.55 24.69 -6.71
C THR A 357 -17.92 23.45 -5.91
N LEU A 358 -18.68 22.53 -6.51
CA LEU A 358 -19.18 21.33 -5.83
C LEU A 358 -18.08 20.27 -5.59
N THR A 359 -17.10 20.16 -6.49
CA THR A 359 -15.94 19.26 -6.33
C THR A 359 -14.96 19.76 -5.27
N ARG A 360 -14.73 21.07 -5.17
CA ARG A 360 -13.98 21.70 -4.05
C ARG A 360 -14.69 21.46 -2.71
N TRP A 361 -16.02 21.59 -2.68
CA TRP A 361 -16.82 21.33 -1.48
C TRP A 361 -16.85 19.84 -1.11
N ARG A 362 -16.90 18.92 -2.09
CA ARG A 362 -16.87 17.46 -1.83
C ARG A 362 -15.49 16.95 -1.37
N LYS A 363 -14.38 17.47 -1.91
CA LYS A 363 -13.01 17.10 -1.47
C LYS A 363 -12.67 17.67 -0.08
N GLN A 364 -13.09 18.91 0.24
CA GLN A 364 -12.94 19.48 1.60
C GLN A 364 -13.96 18.91 2.61
N GLY A 365 -15.18 18.59 2.17
CA GLY A 365 -16.23 18.03 3.01
C GLY A 365 -16.01 16.58 3.42
N ARG A 366 -15.35 15.76 2.58
CA ARG A 366 -15.01 14.37 2.93
C ARG A 366 -13.89 14.25 3.98
N GLN A 367 -12.95 15.19 4.06
CA GLN A 367 -11.91 15.16 5.10
C GLN A 367 -12.41 15.60 6.50
N GLY A 368 -13.56 16.28 6.58
CA GLY A 368 -14.15 16.74 7.84
C GLY A 368 -15.22 15.82 8.44
N LEU A 369 -15.81 14.92 7.64
CA LEU A 369 -16.98 14.12 8.05
C LEU A 369 -16.66 12.69 8.51
N ASP A 370 -15.44 12.19 8.27
CA ASP A 370 -15.05 10.83 8.73
C ASP A 370 -14.66 10.77 10.22
N LYS A 371 -14.31 11.90 10.83
CA LYS A 371 -13.95 11.96 12.27
C LYS A 371 -15.14 11.78 13.24
N PRO A 372 -16.35 12.33 13.02
CA PRO A 372 -17.47 12.13 13.94
C PRO A 372 -18.17 10.77 13.79
N LEU A 373 -18.15 10.13 12.62
CA LEU A 373 -18.77 8.82 12.40
C LEU A 373 -17.97 7.66 13.02
N GLN A 374 -16.64 7.74 12.97
CA GLN A 374 -15.77 6.77 13.66
C GLN A 374 -15.84 6.89 15.19
N TYR A 375 -16.08 8.10 15.72
CA TYR A 375 -16.23 8.34 17.16
C TYR A 375 -17.59 7.85 17.71
N LEU A 376 -18.63 7.78 16.87
CA LEU A 376 -19.94 7.23 17.23
C LEU A 376 -19.98 5.70 17.11
N ALA A 377 -19.28 5.12 16.12
CA ALA A 377 -19.12 3.67 16.00
C ALA A 377 -18.34 3.07 17.19
N ALA A 378 -17.26 3.73 17.64
CA ALA A 378 -16.45 3.30 18.78
C ALA A 378 -17.20 3.32 20.13
N ARG A 379 -18.31 4.08 20.24
CA ARG A 379 -19.12 4.17 21.46
C ARG A 379 -20.26 3.14 21.51
N GLY A 380 -20.61 2.55 20.36
CA GLY A 380 -21.60 1.46 20.25
C GLY A 380 -21.07 0.11 20.75
N GLU A 381 -19.77 -0.15 20.60
CA GLU A 381 -19.13 -1.41 21.03
C GLU A 381 -18.86 -1.49 22.53
N GLN A 382 -18.79 -0.36 23.25
CA GLN A 382 -18.57 -0.36 24.70
C GLN A 382 -19.82 -0.70 25.53
N LEU A 383 -21.03 -0.70 24.94
CA LEU A 383 -22.29 -0.95 25.65
C LEU A 383 -22.77 -2.41 25.62
N SER A 384 -22.17 -3.28 24.79
CA SER A 384 -22.55 -4.70 24.70
C SER A 384 -21.80 -5.62 25.69
N SER A 385 -20.69 -5.15 26.27
CA SER A 385 -19.85 -5.93 27.20
C SER A 385 -20.44 -6.06 28.62
N LEU A 386 -21.51 -5.33 28.94
CA LEU A 386 -22.14 -5.34 30.27
C LEU A 386 -23.33 -6.32 30.40
N ARG A 387 -23.74 -7.00 29.33
CA ARG A 387 -24.92 -7.90 29.34
C ARG A 387 -24.64 -9.37 29.70
N HIS A 388 -23.38 -9.79 29.80
CA HIS A 388 -23.02 -11.18 30.12
C HIS A 388 -22.65 -11.44 31.60
N ARG A 389 -22.83 -10.47 32.49
CA ARG A 389 -22.49 -10.63 33.93
C ARG A 389 -23.57 -11.22 34.82
N LEU A 390 -24.75 -11.60 34.31
CA LEU A 390 -25.89 -11.93 35.18
C LEU A 390 -26.60 -13.27 34.97
N PHE A 391 -26.06 -14.20 34.18
CA PHE A 391 -26.58 -15.55 34.18
C PHE A 391 -25.42 -16.54 34.12
N PHE A 392 -25.26 -17.37 35.15
CA PHE A 392 -25.29 -18.82 34.98
C PHE A 392 -25.35 -19.54 36.34
N LYS A 393 -26.29 -20.49 36.41
CA LYS A 393 -26.47 -21.48 37.46
C LYS A 393 -25.43 -22.60 37.28
N SER A 394 -24.96 -23.10 38.42
CA SER A 394 -24.15 -24.30 38.63
C SER A 394 -24.60 -25.52 37.82
N GLY A 395 -23.65 -26.23 37.18
CA GLY A 395 -23.83 -27.52 36.51
C GLY A 395 -22.66 -28.46 36.83
N GLY A 396 -22.97 -29.71 37.19
CA GLY A 396 -22.08 -30.70 37.83
C GLY A 396 -21.15 -31.51 36.92
N ASP A 397 -20.34 -32.36 37.56
CA ASP A 397 -19.12 -33.03 37.04
C ASP A 397 -19.25 -33.81 35.72
N ARG A 398 -20.43 -34.27 35.30
CA ARG A 398 -20.58 -34.97 34.00
C ARG A 398 -20.29 -34.08 32.78
N GLY A 399 -20.42 -32.75 32.91
CA GLY A 399 -20.09 -31.82 31.83
C GLY A 399 -18.58 -31.54 31.66
N LYS A 400 -17.72 -31.95 32.61
CA LYS A 400 -16.28 -31.67 32.54
C LYS A 400 -15.55 -32.59 31.57
N GLU A 401 -15.92 -33.86 31.51
CA GLU A 401 -15.27 -34.84 30.61
C GLU A 401 -15.57 -34.56 29.13
N GLU A 402 -16.84 -34.29 28.79
CA GLU A 402 -17.24 -33.91 27.42
C GLU A 402 -16.62 -32.57 26.98
N THR A 403 -16.39 -31.63 27.89
CA THR A 403 -15.77 -30.33 27.56
C THR A 403 -14.26 -30.42 27.35
N LEU A 404 -13.56 -31.32 28.04
CA LEU A 404 -12.13 -31.54 27.83
C LEU A 404 -11.84 -32.26 26.50
N GLN A 405 -12.72 -33.18 26.06
CA GLN A 405 -12.63 -33.80 24.72
C GLN A 405 -12.74 -32.76 23.60
N GLN A 406 -13.61 -31.75 23.75
CA GLN A 406 -13.72 -30.65 22.78
C GLN A 406 -12.42 -29.84 22.64
N LEU A 407 -11.58 -29.75 23.67
CA LEU A 407 -10.27 -29.07 23.58
C LEU A 407 -9.24 -29.91 22.84
N SER A 408 -9.22 -31.23 23.06
CA SER A 408 -8.33 -32.14 22.32
C SER A 408 -8.70 -32.30 20.85
N ASP A 409 -9.99 -32.12 20.51
CA ASP A 409 -10.49 -32.23 19.13
C ASP A 409 -10.19 -30.97 18.28
N LEU A 410 -9.71 -29.88 18.88
CA LEU A 410 -9.27 -28.71 18.14
C LEU A 410 -8.01 -29.03 17.31
N PRO A 411 -7.92 -28.54 16.06
CA PRO A 411 -6.80 -28.85 15.20
C PRO A 411 -5.49 -28.33 15.80
N THR A 412 -4.48 -29.20 15.86
CA THR A 412 -3.15 -28.78 16.32
C THR A 412 -2.45 -27.92 15.26
N ALA A 413 -1.42 -27.18 15.68
CA ALA A 413 -0.54 -26.46 14.77
C ALA A 413 0.03 -27.38 13.66
N ALA A 414 0.38 -28.63 14.01
CA ALA A 414 0.87 -29.62 13.06
C ALA A 414 -0.21 -30.03 12.05
N ASP A 415 -1.44 -30.27 12.49
CA ASP A 415 -2.56 -30.62 11.61
C ASP A 415 -2.88 -29.50 10.61
N ILE A 416 -2.84 -28.25 11.06
CA ILE A 416 -3.08 -27.07 10.20
C ILE A 416 -1.98 -26.99 9.13
N LEU A 417 -0.71 -27.17 9.52
CA LEU A 417 0.40 -27.16 8.57
C LEU A 417 0.31 -28.33 7.58
N LEU A 418 -0.11 -29.52 8.03
CA LEU A 418 -0.29 -30.66 7.15
C LEU A 418 -1.43 -30.42 6.14
N ARG A 419 -2.55 -29.82 6.56
CA ARG A 419 -3.63 -29.41 5.63
C ARG A 419 -3.15 -28.38 4.61
N SER A 420 -2.28 -27.46 5.02
CA SER A 420 -1.72 -26.43 4.13
C SER A 420 -0.87 -27.01 2.99
N THR A 421 -0.43 -28.27 3.07
CA THR A 421 0.30 -28.93 1.97
C THR A 421 -0.52 -29.03 0.68
N SER A 422 -1.86 -29.01 0.78
CA SER A 422 -2.78 -29.01 -0.35
C SER A 422 -2.85 -27.67 -1.11
N LEU A 423 -2.32 -26.59 -0.51
CA LEU A 423 -2.29 -25.27 -1.14
C LEU A 423 -1.20 -25.21 -2.23
N PRO A 424 -1.34 -24.31 -3.22
CA PRO A 424 -0.31 -24.05 -4.19
C PRO A 424 1.03 -23.74 -3.50
N PRO A 425 2.17 -24.22 -4.01
CA PRO A 425 3.43 -24.07 -3.29
C PRO A 425 3.86 -22.62 -3.04
N VAL A 426 3.49 -21.68 -3.93
CA VAL A 426 3.69 -20.24 -3.74
C VAL A 426 2.99 -19.76 -2.46
N CYS A 427 1.74 -20.18 -2.23
CA CYS A 427 0.98 -19.83 -1.03
C CYS A 427 1.63 -20.43 0.23
N ARG A 428 2.08 -21.70 0.16
CA ARG A 428 2.76 -22.35 1.29
C ARG A 428 3.99 -21.55 1.75
N ARG A 429 4.76 -21.01 0.80
CA ARG A 429 5.94 -20.17 1.07
C ARG A 429 5.57 -18.82 1.68
N LEU A 430 4.54 -18.16 1.16
CA LEU A 430 4.09 -16.83 1.61
C LEU A 430 3.50 -16.82 3.02
N PHE A 431 2.87 -17.92 3.43
CA PHE A 431 2.26 -18.09 4.75
C PHE A 431 3.14 -18.94 5.69
N THR A 432 4.46 -18.88 5.52
CA THR A 432 5.40 -19.52 6.46
C THR A 432 5.31 -18.90 7.85
N MET A 433 5.47 -19.73 8.87
CA MET A 433 5.40 -19.33 10.30
C MET A 433 6.72 -18.76 10.83
N GLY A 434 7.75 -18.72 9.98
CA GLY A 434 9.09 -18.26 10.32
C GLY A 434 9.19 -16.75 10.48
N ALA A 435 10.29 -16.31 11.10
CA ALA A 435 10.63 -14.90 11.19
C ALA A 435 10.94 -14.34 9.79
N LEU A 436 10.41 -13.15 9.49
CA LEU A 436 10.73 -12.46 8.25
C LEU A 436 12.20 -12.04 8.25
N LYS A 437 12.89 -12.21 7.11
CA LYS A 437 14.26 -11.72 6.90
C LYS A 437 14.28 -10.30 6.32
N ASN A 438 13.32 -10.00 5.45
CA ASN A 438 13.28 -8.77 4.67
C ASN A 438 12.07 -7.90 5.02
N ARG A 439 12.25 -6.58 4.93
CA ARG A 439 11.22 -5.56 5.19
C ARG A 439 9.95 -5.71 4.35
N GLU A 440 10.03 -6.31 3.17
CA GLU A 440 8.96 -6.29 2.17
C GLU A 440 7.62 -6.84 2.68
N PHE A 441 7.61 -7.75 3.67
CA PHE A 441 6.41 -8.32 4.28
C PHE A 441 6.12 -7.83 5.70
N LEU A 442 6.92 -6.89 6.21
CA LEU A 442 6.76 -6.32 7.54
C LEU A 442 5.83 -5.09 7.49
N VAL A 443 4.53 -5.37 7.44
CA VAL A 443 3.46 -4.36 7.39
C VAL A 443 3.04 -3.95 8.79
N GLY A 444 2.73 -2.67 9.00
CA GLY A 444 2.16 -2.16 10.26
C GLY A 444 3.18 -2.03 11.39
N LYS A 445 4.47 -2.05 11.05
CA LYS A 445 5.61 -1.88 11.97
C LYS A 445 6.61 -0.84 11.51
N GLU A 446 6.18 0.05 10.61
CA GLU A 446 7.01 1.13 10.07
C GLU A 446 7.43 2.10 11.17
N THR A 447 6.58 2.35 12.16
CA THR A 447 6.88 3.26 13.28
C THR A 447 7.96 2.70 14.20
N GLU A 448 7.89 1.40 14.49
CA GLU A 448 8.85 0.68 15.33
C GLU A 448 10.19 0.55 14.61
N LEU A 449 10.19 0.26 13.30
CA LEU A 449 11.40 0.28 12.48
C LEU A 449 12.05 1.67 12.44
N GLU A 450 11.27 2.73 12.22
CA GLU A 450 11.80 4.10 12.21
C GLU A 450 12.39 4.48 13.57
N THR A 451 11.75 4.06 14.66
CA THR A 451 12.29 4.22 16.02
C THR A 451 13.63 3.50 16.17
N LEU A 452 13.78 2.27 15.67
CA LEU A 452 15.06 1.56 15.69
C LEU A 452 16.15 2.31 14.91
N ARG A 453 15.83 2.85 13.73
CA ARG A 453 16.76 3.67 12.92
C ARG A 453 17.21 4.92 13.66
N GLU A 454 16.26 5.64 14.27
CA GLU A 454 16.56 6.84 15.03
C GLU A 454 17.51 6.53 16.19
N LEU A 455 17.24 5.45 16.93
CA LEU A 455 18.06 5.04 18.07
C LEU A 455 19.44 4.57 17.67
N PHE A 456 19.55 3.87 16.54
CA PHE A 456 20.83 3.51 15.95
C PHE A 456 21.66 4.76 15.60
N SER A 457 21.06 5.75 14.93
CA SER A 457 21.73 7.01 14.62
C SER A 457 22.16 7.78 15.88
N ARG A 458 21.31 7.81 16.92
CA ARG A 458 21.65 8.43 18.20
C ARG A 458 22.81 7.72 18.89
N TRP A 459 22.83 6.39 18.87
CA TRP A 459 23.91 5.59 19.42
C TRP A 459 25.23 5.81 18.69
N GLN A 460 25.23 5.86 17.36
CA GLN A 460 26.41 6.20 16.56
C GLN A 460 26.99 7.58 16.92
N LYS A 461 26.13 8.53 17.34
CA LYS A 461 26.51 9.85 17.86
C LYS A 461 26.98 9.82 19.33
N GLY A 462 27.20 8.64 19.91
CA GLY A 462 27.70 8.43 21.27
C GLY A 462 26.65 8.60 22.37
N ARG A 463 25.35 8.62 22.04
CA ARG A 463 24.27 8.64 23.04
C ARG A 463 24.06 7.23 23.62
N LEU A 464 23.62 7.18 24.88
CA LEU A 464 23.33 5.93 25.56
C LEU A 464 21.99 5.37 25.06
N CYS A 465 22.02 4.23 24.38
CA CYS A 465 20.83 3.60 23.81
C CYS A 465 20.81 2.11 24.16
N SER A 466 19.63 1.61 24.51
CA SER A 466 19.34 0.21 24.81
C SER A 466 17.85 -0.04 24.55
N ILE A 467 17.54 -1.13 23.86
CA ILE A 467 16.22 -1.35 23.26
C ILE A 467 15.69 -2.70 23.69
N ALA A 468 14.44 -2.74 24.16
CA ALA A 468 13.73 -3.98 24.45
C ALA A 468 12.58 -4.17 23.45
N VAL A 469 12.60 -5.28 22.72
CA VAL A 469 11.53 -5.70 21.81
C VAL A 469 10.68 -6.74 22.53
N VAL A 470 9.45 -6.36 22.87
CA VAL A 470 8.56 -7.09 23.77
C VAL A 470 7.29 -7.53 23.05
N GLY A 471 6.90 -8.77 23.26
CA GLY A 471 5.67 -9.33 22.69
C GLY A 471 5.54 -10.83 22.97
N PRO A 472 4.32 -11.40 22.96
CA PRO A 472 4.13 -12.83 23.23
C PRO A 472 4.82 -13.73 22.19
N HIS A 473 4.85 -15.04 22.42
CA HIS A 473 5.38 -15.96 21.39
C HIS A 473 4.58 -15.78 20.08
N GLY A 474 5.25 -15.79 18.93
CA GLY A 474 4.61 -15.58 17.62
C GLY A 474 4.28 -14.14 17.22
N SER A 475 4.55 -13.16 18.08
CA SER A 475 4.21 -11.75 17.83
C SER A 475 5.10 -11.01 16.81
N GLY A 476 6.06 -11.66 16.15
CA GLY A 476 6.93 -11.00 15.17
C GLY A 476 8.16 -10.26 15.72
N LYS A 477 8.60 -10.55 16.96
CA LYS A 477 9.83 -9.95 17.55
C LYS A 477 11.07 -10.17 16.69
N SER A 478 11.35 -11.42 16.35
CA SER A 478 12.49 -11.78 15.51
C SER A 478 12.36 -11.16 14.12
N SER A 479 11.15 -11.15 13.53
CA SER A 479 10.88 -10.49 12.24
C SER A 479 11.26 -9.00 12.27
N LEU A 480 10.86 -8.26 13.31
CA LEU A 480 11.17 -6.84 13.44
C LEU A 480 12.68 -6.59 13.53
N VAL A 481 13.38 -7.39 14.33
CA VAL A 481 14.84 -7.27 14.53
C VAL A 481 15.60 -7.63 13.25
N ASN A 482 15.24 -8.74 12.59
CA ASN A 482 15.84 -9.18 11.33
C ASN A 482 15.64 -8.13 10.22
N CYS A 483 14.44 -7.56 10.11
CA CYS A 483 14.17 -6.51 9.12
C CYS A 483 15.01 -5.26 9.40
N PHE A 484 15.19 -4.86 10.66
CA PHE A 484 16.08 -3.76 11.02
C PHE A 484 17.53 -4.07 10.65
N GLU A 485 18.01 -5.27 10.95
CA GLU A 485 19.35 -5.73 10.57
C GLU A 485 19.56 -5.69 9.05
N SER A 486 18.57 -6.11 8.26
CA SER A 486 18.65 -6.11 6.79
C SER A 486 18.86 -4.72 6.17
N GLU A 487 18.61 -3.66 6.94
CA GLU A 487 18.81 -2.26 6.52
C GLU A 487 20.12 -1.66 7.01
N LEU A 488 20.91 -2.39 7.83
CA LEU A 488 22.20 -1.92 8.31
C LEU A 488 23.28 -2.10 7.24
N ASP A 489 24.22 -1.16 7.20
CA ASP A 489 25.37 -1.24 6.31
C ASP A 489 26.24 -2.45 6.65
N SER A 490 26.83 -3.08 5.63
CA SER A 490 27.69 -4.27 5.76
C SER A 490 28.95 -4.06 6.62
N GLN A 491 29.30 -2.82 6.94
CA GLN A 491 30.43 -2.47 7.81
C GLN A 491 30.07 -2.51 9.31
N THR A 492 28.79 -2.58 9.66
CA THR A 492 28.34 -2.62 11.06
C THR A 492 28.55 -4.02 11.63
N THR A 493 29.32 -4.14 12.71
CA THR A 493 29.47 -5.42 13.42
C THR A 493 28.21 -5.74 14.21
N ILE A 494 27.63 -6.92 13.98
CA ILE A 494 26.41 -7.40 14.64
C ILE A 494 26.71 -8.72 15.33
N HIS A 495 26.36 -8.82 16.62
CA HIS A 495 26.45 -10.05 17.40
C HIS A 495 25.04 -10.60 17.66
N HIS A 496 24.74 -11.78 17.10
CA HIS A 496 23.52 -12.53 17.38
C HIS A 496 23.75 -13.50 18.51
N LEU A 497 23.11 -13.23 19.64
CA LEU A 497 23.27 -13.98 20.87
C LEU A 497 21.93 -14.58 21.26
N THR A 498 21.89 -15.88 21.57
CA THR A 498 20.68 -16.54 22.07
C THR A 498 20.96 -17.08 23.46
N ILE A 499 20.02 -16.87 24.38
CA ILE A 499 20.07 -17.50 25.70
C ILE A 499 19.39 -18.85 25.55
N ASP A 500 20.16 -19.92 25.38
CA ASP A 500 19.60 -21.25 25.14
C ASP A 500 18.99 -21.82 26.43
N ASN A 501 19.74 -21.82 27.53
CA ASN A 501 19.28 -22.36 28.81
C ASN A 501 18.92 -21.26 29.81
N ARG A 502 17.99 -21.55 30.73
CA ARG A 502 17.65 -20.63 31.80
C ARG A 502 18.83 -20.43 32.74
N LEU A 503 19.17 -19.17 33.00
CA LEU A 503 20.29 -18.82 33.86
C LEU A 503 19.82 -18.70 35.31
N GLY A 504 20.46 -19.48 36.19
CA GLY A 504 20.18 -19.50 37.64
C GLY A 504 21.25 -18.79 38.48
N SER A 505 22.44 -18.51 37.92
CA SER A 505 23.53 -17.85 38.64
C SER A 505 24.24 -16.79 37.81
N ALA A 506 25.00 -15.91 38.48
CA ALA A 506 25.85 -14.93 37.82
C ALA A 506 27.02 -15.59 37.06
N THR A 507 27.56 -16.69 37.57
CA THR A 507 28.66 -17.44 36.94
C THR A 507 28.27 -17.98 35.57
N GLN A 508 27.05 -18.53 35.44
CA GLN A 508 26.53 -19.00 34.16
C GLN A 508 26.42 -17.88 33.13
N LEU A 509 26.12 -16.65 33.56
CA LEU A 509 26.12 -15.49 32.66
C LEU A 509 27.54 -15.12 32.19
N LEU A 510 28.55 -15.20 33.07
CA LEU A 510 29.94 -14.94 32.70
C LEU A 510 30.46 -15.97 31.69
N GLU A 511 30.14 -17.25 31.90
CA GLU A 511 30.44 -18.35 30.96
C GLU A 511 29.78 -18.09 29.60
N LEU A 512 28.49 -17.74 29.60
CA LEU A 512 27.74 -17.43 28.39
C LEU A 512 28.34 -16.24 27.63
N CYS A 513 28.70 -15.16 28.33
CA CYS A 513 29.34 -14.00 27.72
C CYS A 513 30.73 -14.31 27.16
N THR A 514 31.46 -15.25 27.78
CA THR A 514 32.77 -15.69 27.30
C THR A 514 32.64 -16.34 25.92
N GLY A 515 31.64 -17.21 25.74
CA GLY A 515 31.33 -17.81 24.44
C GLY A 515 30.83 -16.78 23.42
N TRP A 516 29.90 -15.91 23.82
CA TRP A 516 29.31 -14.89 22.94
C TRP A 516 30.31 -13.92 22.31
N PHE A 517 31.32 -13.49 23.08
CA PHE A 517 32.32 -12.52 22.62
C PHE A 517 33.68 -13.16 22.32
N ASN A 518 33.77 -14.50 22.30
CA ASN A 518 35.01 -15.25 22.10
C ASN A 518 36.16 -14.76 23.01
N LEU A 519 35.86 -14.60 24.31
CA LEU A 519 36.85 -14.15 25.29
C LEU A 519 37.85 -15.28 25.61
N PRO A 520 39.14 -14.96 25.86
CA PRO A 520 40.18 -15.98 26.03
C PRO A 520 40.03 -16.83 27.30
N ALA A 521 39.36 -16.31 28.32
CA ALA A 521 39.11 -17.01 29.57
C ALA A 521 37.85 -16.47 30.24
N ILE A 522 37.20 -17.30 31.07
CA ILE A 522 36.03 -16.90 31.85
C ILE A 522 36.45 -15.79 32.83
N PRO A 523 35.81 -14.60 32.79
CA PRO A 523 36.12 -13.51 33.70
C PRO A 523 35.90 -13.92 35.17
N LYS A 524 36.80 -13.46 36.05
CA LYS A 524 36.72 -13.77 37.49
C LYS A 524 35.52 -13.11 38.18
N ASP A 525 35.16 -11.93 37.72
CA ASP A 525 34.08 -11.10 38.24
C ASP A 525 33.43 -10.28 37.13
N LEU A 526 32.29 -9.67 37.46
CA LEU A 526 31.55 -8.82 36.54
C LEU A 526 32.34 -7.57 36.14
N ASP A 527 33.14 -7.00 37.05
CA ASP A 527 33.96 -5.81 36.79
C ASP A 527 35.03 -6.06 35.72
N THR A 528 35.59 -7.28 35.66
CA THR A 528 36.53 -7.68 34.61
C THR A 528 35.81 -7.83 33.28
N LEU A 529 34.63 -8.44 33.25
CA LEU A 529 33.83 -8.56 32.03
C LEU A 529 33.42 -7.18 31.49
N GLU A 530 32.93 -6.27 32.35
CA GLU A 530 32.56 -4.91 31.97
C GLU A 530 33.72 -4.14 31.32
N ARG A 531 34.94 -4.28 31.86
CA ARG A 531 36.15 -3.66 31.29
C ARG A 531 36.50 -4.24 29.93
N GLN A 532 36.43 -5.56 29.77
CA GLN A 532 36.71 -6.23 28.50
C GLN A 532 35.71 -5.83 27.41
N LEU A 533 34.41 -5.82 27.71
CA LEU A 533 33.39 -5.43 26.73
C LEU A 533 33.49 -3.95 26.33
N ASN A 534 33.92 -3.07 27.24
CA ASN A 534 34.14 -1.65 26.91
C ASN A 534 35.38 -1.39 26.02
N GLN A 535 36.26 -2.38 25.87
CA GLN A 535 37.40 -2.34 24.96
C GLN A 535 37.08 -2.86 23.55
N LEU A 536 35.93 -3.52 23.36
CA LEU A 536 35.49 -3.99 22.05
C LEU A 536 35.17 -2.82 21.09
N PRO A 537 35.31 -3.04 19.78
CA PRO A 537 34.84 -2.07 18.79
C PRO A 537 33.31 -1.86 18.93
N PRO A 538 32.79 -0.68 18.55
CA PRO A 538 31.35 -0.45 18.60
C PRO A 538 30.57 -1.46 17.76
N ALA A 539 29.60 -2.13 18.37
CA ALA A 539 28.83 -3.18 17.72
C ALA A 539 27.36 -3.16 18.19
N VAL A 540 26.48 -3.71 17.36
CA VAL A 540 25.09 -3.99 17.72
C VAL A 540 25.02 -5.39 18.31
N VAL A 541 24.41 -5.53 19.49
CA VAL A 541 24.28 -6.81 20.19
C VAL A 541 22.80 -7.15 20.30
N ILE A 542 22.38 -8.19 19.58
CA ILE A 542 21.01 -8.70 19.57
C ILE A 542 20.97 -9.91 20.50
N VAL A 543 20.22 -9.82 21.60
CA VAL A 543 20.05 -10.93 22.56
C VAL A 543 18.63 -11.48 22.47
N ASN A 544 18.52 -12.72 22.00
CA ASN A 544 17.27 -13.44 21.92
C ASN A 544 16.94 -14.19 23.22
N ASN A 545 15.65 -14.27 23.52
CA ASN A 545 15.10 -15.03 24.64
C ASN A 545 15.48 -14.51 26.03
N ALA A 546 15.51 -13.18 26.23
CA ALA A 546 15.81 -12.55 27.53
C ALA A 546 14.86 -12.97 28.68
N HIS A 547 13.71 -13.56 28.37
CA HIS A 547 12.80 -14.14 29.37
C HIS A 547 13.41 -15.34 30.13
N ARG A 548 14.50 -15.93 29.62
CA ARG A 548 15.27 -17.00 30.27
C ARG A 548 16.29 -16.48 31.32
N LEU A 549 16.34 -15.17 31.55
CA LEU A 549 17.17 -14.56 32.62
C LEU A 549 16.54 -14.64 34.01
N LEU A 550 15.25 -14.98 34.08
CA LEU A 550 14.44 -14.93 35.28
C LEU A 550 13.88 -16.31 35.63
N LEU A 551 13.99 -16.74 36.89
CA LEU A 551 13.22 -17.85 37.43
C LEU A 551 12.59 -17.45 38.78
N ARG A 552 11.34 -17.83 39.02
CA ARG A 552 10.64 -17.60 40.29
C ARG A 552 11.08 -18.59 41.37
N THR A 553 12.37 -18.63 41.67
CA THR A 553 12.97 -19.43 42.74
C THR A 553 13.88 -18.54 43.60
N PRO A 554 14.26 -18.97 44.82
CA PRO A 554 15.26 -18.25 45.61
C PRO A 554 16.56 -18.07 44.80
N GLY A 555 17.01 -16.82 44.64
CA GLY A 555 18.19 -16.51 43.83
C GLY A 555 17.96 -16.42 42.32
N GLY A 556 16.78 -16.79 41.80
CA GLY A 556 16.46 -16.78 40.37
C GLY A 556 16.36 -15.37 39.72
N LEU A 557 16.63 -14.31 40.47
CA LEU A 557 16.78 -12.93 39.97
C LEU A 557 18.24 -12.53 39.68
N GLN A 558 19.22 -13.30 40.16
CA GLN A 558 20.62 -12.86 40.18
C GLN A 558 21.18 -12.72 38.76
N SER A 559 20.87 -13.65 37.86
CA SER A 559 21.31 -13.58 36.46
C SER A 559 20.73 -12.36 35.74
N ALA A 560 19.43 -12.09 35.91
CA ALA A 560 18.79 -10.89 35.37
C ALA A 560 19.43 -9.59 35.91
N ARG A 561 19.69 -9.49 37.22
CA ARG A 561 20.35 -8.31 37.81
C ARG A 561 21.77 -8.10 37.26
N THR A 562 22.53 -9.18 37.16
CA THR A 562 23.89 -9.18 36.62
C THR A 562 23.90 -8.75 35.16
N PHE A 563 22.96 -9.27 34.36
CA PHE A 563 22.79 -8.90 32.96
C PHE A 563 22.40 -7.42 32.79
N LEU A 564 21.45 -6.91 33.58
CA LEU A 564 21.04 -5.50 33.50
C LEU A 564 22.21 -4.57 33.85
N ARG A 565 23.01 -4.91 34.85
CA ARG A 565 24.23 -4.17 35.18
C ARG A 565 25.20 -4.15 33.99
N LEU A 566 25.43 -5.30 33.35
CA LEU A 566 26.28 -5.41 32.17
C LEU A 566 25.81 -4.50 31.02
N VAL A 567 24.50 -4.52 30.72
CA VAL A 567 23.89 -3.66 29.68
C VAL A 567 24.15 -2.19 29.99
N LEU A 568 23.89 -1.75 31.22
CA LEU A 568 24.11 -0.35 31.62
C LEU A 568 25.57 0.09 31.53
N ALA A 569 26.50 -0.77 31.93
CA ALA A 569 27.93 -0.49 31.95
C ALA A 569 28.55 -0.40 30.54
N THR A 570 27.92 -1.03 29.55
CA THR A 570 28.49 -1.19 28.19
C THR A 570 27.68 -0.51 27.09
N ARG A 571 26.46 -0.01 27.36
CA ARG A 571 25.55 0.60 26.36
C ARG A 571 26.07 1.83 25.60
N ARG A 572 27.20 2.40 26.03
CA ARG A 572 27.90 3.46 25.29
C ARG A 572 28.68 2.90 24.11
N ARG A 573 29.24 1.69 24.26
CA ARG A 573 30.05 0.99 23.26
C ARG A 573 29.24 -0.03 22.48
N LEU A 574 28.28 -0.69 23.11
CA LEU A 574 27.45 -1.74 22.50
C LEU A 574 26.00 -1.27 22.44
N LEU A 575 25.35 -1.37 21.27
CA LEU A 575 23.91 -1.13 21.17
C LEU A 575 23.18 -2.42 21.52
N TRP A 576 22.62 -2.50 22.73
CA TRP A 576 21.87 -3.68 23.17
C TRP A 576 20.43 -3.65 22.64
N ILE A 577 20.05 -4.68 21.90
CA ILE A 577 18.68 -4.95 21.46
C ILE A 577 18.31 -6.32 22.03
N ILE A 578 17.33 -6.38 22.92
CA ILE A 578 16.90 -7.66 23.51
C ILE A 578 15.50 -8.04 23.05
N THR A 579 15.24 -9.33 22.86
CA THR A 579 13.88 -9.83 22.63
C THR A 579 13.35 -10.55 23.87
N CYS A 580 12.15 -10.16 24.33
CA CYS A 580 11.53 -10.74 25.52
C CYS A 580 10.05 -11.06 25.30
N ARG A 581 9.56 -12.15 25.89
CA ARG A 581 8.13 -12.46 25.91
C ARG A 581 7.37 -11.45 26.78
N LYS A 582 6.11 -11.15 26.44
CA LYS A 582 5.28 -10.11 27.09
C LYS A 582 5.16 -10.28 28.62
N TYR A 583 4.67 -11.43 29.10
CA TYR A 583 4.42 -11.64 30.53
C TYR A 583 5.71 -11.77 31.36
N PRO A 584 6.77 -12.45 30.88
CA PRO A 584 8.07 -12.39 31.56
C PRO A 584 8.62 -10.97 31.69
N TRP A 585 8.44 -10.13 30.66
CA TRP A 585 8.80 -8.72 30.73
C TRP A 585 8.01 -7.98 31.82
N GLN A 586 6.69 -8.12 31.85
CA GLN A 586 5.85 -7.52 32.89
C GLN A 586 6.26 -7.97 34.29
N ARG A 587 6.56 -9.27 34.46
CA ARG A 587 7.07 -9.80 35.73
C ARG A 587 8.43 -9.19 36.11
N MET A 588 9.36 -9.07 35.17
CA MET A 588 10.64 -8.38 35.40
C MET A 588 10.45 -6.88 35.68
N GLN A 589 9.43 -6.25 35.10
CA GLN A 589 9.06 -4.87 35.41
C GLN A 589 8.62 -4.73 36.88
N HIS A 590 7.77 -5.65 37.36
CA HIS A 590 7.35 -5.65 38.77
C HIS A 590 8.49 -5.99 39.74
N LEU A 591 9.34 -6.97 39.41
CA LEU A 591 10.37 -7.47 40.32
C LEU A 591 11.68 -6.68 40.28
N LEU A 592 12.05 -6.15 39.12
CA LEU A 592 13.35 -5.52 38.86
C LEU A 592 13.25 -4.09 38.36
N GLN A 593 12.05 -3.59 38.01
CA GLN A 593 11.87 -2.30 37.31
C GLN A 593 12.70 -2.26 36.01
N ILE A 594 12.62 -3.36 35.24
CA ILE A 594 13.46 -3.58 34.06
C ILE A 594 13.35 -2.46 33.02
N ASP A 595 12.17 -1.83 32.93
CA ASP A 595 11.84 -0.71 32.06
C ASP A 595 12.73 0.51 32.28
N ARG A 596 13.27 0.71 33.49
CA ARG A 596 14.18 1.83 33.80
C ARG A 596 15.57 1.69 33.19
N TYR A 597 15.98 0.47 32.85
CA TYR A 597 17.33 0.21 32.35
C TYR A 597 17.42 0.28 30.82
N PHE A 598 16.29 0.13 30.13
CA PHE A 598 16.17 0.25 28.69
C PHE A 598 15.69 1.64 28.31
N THR A 599 16.35 2.24 27.32
CA THR A 599 15.95 3.58 26.86
C THR A 599 14.62 3.58 26.12
N HIS A 600 14.33 2.50 25.40
CA HIS A 600 13.11 2.36 24.62
C HIS A 600 12.57 0.93 24.68
N GLN A 601 11.26 0.81 24.65
CA GLN A 601 10.53 -0.45 24.57
C GLN A 601 9.64 -0.44 23.33
N LEU A 602 9.78 -1.45 22.48
CA LEU A 602 8.99 -1.65 21.28
C LEU A 602 8.05 -2.84 21.47
N GLN A 603 6.77 -2.65 21.14
CA GLN A 603 5.76 -3.70 21.21
C GLN A 603 5.55 -4.27 19.81
N THR A 604 5.37 -5.59 19.70
CA THR A 604 5.27 -6.23 18.38
C THR A 604 3.89 -6.78 18.04
N LEU A 605 2.94 -6.77 18.97
CA LEU A 605 1.54 -7.09 18.65
C LEU A 605 0.98 -6.05 17.67
N PHE A 606 0.10 -6.50 16.78
CA PHE A 606 -0.68 -5.61 15.94
C PHE A 606 -1.67 -4.80 16.78
N GLY A 607 -1.72 -3.49 16.53
CA GLY A 607 -2.59 -2.58 17.28
C GLY A 607 -4.00 -2.55 16.71
N THR A 608 -4.14 -2.81 15.41
CA THR A 608 -5.40 -2.66 14.67
C THR A 608 -5.67 -3.85 13.74
N GLN A 609 -6.97 -4.09 13.49
CA GLN A 609 -7.42 -5.04 12.47
C GLN A 609 -6.85 -4.69 11.08
N SER A 610 -6.77 -3.39 10.74
CA SER A 610 -6.27 -2.93 9.43
C SER A 610 -4.82 -3.34 9.19
N GLU A 611 -3.92 -3.19 10.17
CA GLU A 611 -2.53 -3.58 10.01
C GLU A 611 -2.38 -5.09 9.74
N MET A 612 -3.11 -5.92 10.50
CA MET A 612 -3.09 -7.37 10.33
C MET A 612 -3.71 -7.81 9.00
N ARG A 613 -4.83 -7.18 8.62
CA ARG A 613 -5.46 -7.39 7.30
C ARG A 613 -4.47 -7.07 6.20
N ASP A 614 -3.86 -5.90 6.24
CA ASP A 614 -2.95 -5.44 5.19
C ASP A 614 -1.71 -6.34 5.12
N ALA A 615 -1.21 -6.84 6.25
CA ALA A 615 -0.11 -7.82 6.30
C ALA A 615 -0.46 -9.17 5.61
N LEU A 616 -1.67 -9.67 5.81
CA LEU A 616 -2.13 -10.93 5.18
C LEU A 616 -2.51 -10.74 3.71
N LEU A 617 -3.20 -9.64 3.39
CA LEU A 617 -3.55 -9.31 2.01
C LEU A 617 -2.31 -9.06 1.15
N LEU A 618 -1.25 -8.45 1.70
CA LEU A 618 0.00 -8.28 0.98
C LEU A 618 0.57 -9.62 0.51
N ARG A 619 0.54 -10.64 1.39
CA ARG A 619 0.95 -12.01 1.04
C ARG A 619 0.06 -12.61 -0.03
N LEU A 620 -1.26 -12.40 0.02
CA LEU A 620 -2.18 -12.87 -1.02
C LEU A 620 -1.97 -12.18 -2.36
N GLN A 621 -1.82 -10.86 -2.38
CA GLN A 621 -1.48 -10.13 -3.59
C GLN A 621 -0.18 -10.64 -4.19
N THR A 622 0.77 -11.04 -3.33
CA THR A 622 2.02 -11.63 -3.78
C THR A 622 1.88 -13.04 -4.36
N SER A 623 0.84 -13.79 -4.00
CA SER A 623 0.58 -15.11 -4.56
C SER A 623 -0.01 -15.06 -5.98
N SER A 624 -0.57 -13.91 -6.37
CA SER A 624 -1.29 -13.67 -7.64
C SER A 624 -2.53 -14.56 -7.85
N TYR A 625 -2.98 -15.31 -6.84
CA TYR A 625 -4.21 -16.09 -6.92
C TYR A 625 -5.42 -15.21 -6.54
N PRO A 626 -6.51 -15.25 -7.32
CA PRO A 626 -7.75 -14.59 -6.93
C PRO A 626 -8.32 -15.24 -5.66
N VAL A 627 -8.86 -14.42 -4.76
CA VAL A 627 -9.41 -14.84 -3.47
C VAL A 627 -10.88 -14.50 -3.39
N VAL A 628 -11.70 -15.44 -2.92
CA VAL A 628 -13.14 -15.25 -2.68
C VAL A 628 -13.47 -15.58 -1.22
N PHE A 629 -14.12 -14.65 -0.52
CA PHE A 629 -14.61 -14.87 0.84
C PHE A 629 -16.00 -15.50 0.80
N LEU A 630 -16.18 -16.60 1.55
CA LEU A 630 -17.43 -17.35 1.65
C LEU A 630 -18.26 -16.92 2.87
N ASP A 631 -19.58 -17.04 2.77
CA ASP A 631 -20.51 -16.83 3.89
C ASP A 631 -20.75 -18.13 4.67
N ASN A 632 -21.24 -18.00 5.90
CA ASN A 632 -21.44 -19.06 6.90
C ASN A 632 -22.51 -20.13 6.56
N ASN A 633 -23.09 -20.14 5.35
CA ASN A 633 -24.15 -21.09 5.00
C ASN A 633 -23.58 -22.42 4.46
N PRO A 634 -23.68 -23.53 5.22
CA PRO A 634 -22.97 -24.79 4.94
C PRO A 634 -23.74 -25.74 3.99
N THR A 635 -24.94 -25.39 3.53
CA THR A 635 -25.73 -26.21 2.60
C THR A 635 -25.58 -25.71 1.18
N GLY A 636 -25.03 -26.56 0.32
CA GLY A 636 -24.90 -26.37 -1.12
C GLY A 636 -26.18 -25.88 -1.77
N ASN A 637 -26.19 -24.59 -2.06
CA ASN A 637 -26.71 -24.02 -3.29
C ASN A 637 -25.94 -22.70 -3.43
N PRO A 638 -25.31 -22.41 -4.58
CA PRO A 638 -24.86 -21.05 -4.87
C PRO A 638 -26.13 -20.20 -4.95
N ALA A 639 -26.55 -19.68 -3.80
CA ALA A 639 -27.77 -18.93 -3.68
C ALA A 639 -27.61 -17.66 -4.51
N LYS A 640 -28.21 -17.69 -5.69
CA LYS A 640 -28.73 -16.50 -6.35
C LYS A 640 -29.35 -15.61 -5.28
N LYS A 641 -28.76 -14.43 -5.10
CA LYS A 641 -29.33 -13.24 -4.44
C LYS A 641 -29.36 -13.22 -2.91
N THR A 642 -28.18 -13.29 -2.28
CA THR A 642 -27.88 -12.29 -1.24
C THR A 642 -26.66 -11.50 -1.73
N GLY A 643 -26.88 -10.24 -2.09
CA GLY A 643 -25.82 -9.33 -2.54
C GLY A 643 -24.96 -8.88 -1.36
N ALA A 644 -24.35 -9.81 -0.65
CA ALA A 644 -23.31 -9.47 0.32
C ALA A 644 -22.09 -8.99 -0.48
N ASP A 645 -21.71 -7.73 -0.27
CA ASP A 645 -20.52 -7.16 -0.86
C ASP A 645 -19.30 -7.98 -0.40
N GLN A 646 -18.43 -8.41 -1.32
CA GLN A 646 -17.20 -9.14 -0.99
C GLN A 646 -16.36 -8.35 0.03
N ASN A 647 -16.39 -7.01 -0.03
CA ASN A 647 -15.72 -6.17 0.95
C ASN A 647 -16.29 -6.36 2.37
N SER A 648 -17.61 -6.51 2.51
CA SER A 648 -18.25 -6.70 3.82
C SER A 648 -17.93 -8.07 4.44
N LEU A 649 -17.86 -9.12 3.61
CA LEU A 649 -17.46 -10.46 4.04
C LEU A 649 -15.99 -10.49 4.47
N GLN A 650 -15.13 -9.83 3.68
CA GLN A 650 -13.73 -9.65 3.99
C GLN A 650 -13.54 -8.89 5.32
N GLU A 651 -14.20 -7.75 5.50
CA GLU A 651 -14.11 -6.94 6.73
C GLU A 651 -14.54 -7.73 7.96
N ARG A 652 -15.64 -8.49 7.86
CA ARG A 652 -16.10 -9.36 8.94
C ARG A 652 -15.11 -10.46 9.27
N PHE A 653 -14.56 -11.14 8.26
CA PHE A 653 -13.56 -12.18 8.46
C PHE A 653 -12.34 -11.65 9.22
N PHE A 654 -11.79 -10.50 8.80
CA PHE A 654 -10.63 -9.92 9.47
C PHE A 654 -10.94 -9.41 10.87
N ALA A 655 -12.19 -9.01 11.16
CA ALA A 655 -12.61 -8.65 12.51
C ALA A 655 -12.61 -9.87 13.44
N ASP A 656 -13.19 -10.99 12.98
CA ASP A 656 -13.20 -12.26 13.71
C ASP A 656 -11.76 -12.79 13.91
N LEU A 657 -10.91 -12.71 12.87
CA LEU A 657 -9.51 -13.10 12.94
C LEU A 657 -8.70 -12.27 13.94
N PHE A 658 -8.88 -10.94 13.94
CA PHE A 658 -8.19 -10.04 14.87
C PHE A 658 -8.64 -10.29 16.31
N ALA A 659 -9.93 -10.53 16.53
CA ALA A 659 -10.48 -10.87 17.85
C ALA A 659 -9.94 -12.20 18.38
N ALA A 660 -9.87 -13.24 17.52
CA ALA A 660 -9.35 -14.55 17.88
C ALA A 660 -7.83 -14.52 18.17
N SER A 661 -7.06 -13.82 17.34
CA SER A 661 -5.59 -13.76 17.46
C SER A 661 -5.09 -12.72 18.49
N ARG A 662 -5.93 -11.74 18.88
CA ARG A 662 -5.55 -10.57 19.70
C ARG A 662 -4.27 -9.87 19.18
N GLY A 663 -4.15 -9.75 17.86
CA GLY A 663 -3.00 -9.09 17.23
C GLY A 663 -1.72 -9.94 17.16
N ASN A 664 -1.78 -11.24 17.48
CA ASN A 664 -0.63 -12.15 17.35
C ASN A 664 -0.54 -12.70 15.91
N MET A 665 0.55 -12.37 15.21
CA MET A 665 0.72 -12.73 13.79
C MET A 665 0.75 -14.24 13.56
N GLN A 666 1.46 -15.01 14.39
CA GLN A 666 1.55 -16.46 14.20
C GLN A 666 0.18 -17.13 14.42
N ALA A 667 -0.58 -16.70 15.43
CA ALA A 667 -1.94 -17.20 15.63
C ALA A 667 -2.85 -16.83 14.44
N ALA A 668 -2.76 -15.59 13.95
CA ALA A 668 -3.51 -15.15 12.78
C ALA A 668 -3.17 -15.96 11.52
N LEU A 669 -1.88 -16.31 11.31
CA LEU A 669 -1.47 -17.17 10.21
C LEU A 669 -2.03 -18.59 10.34
N TYR A 670 -2.07 -19.17 11.54
CA TYR A 670 -2.70 -20.48 11.73
C TYR A 670 -4.19 -20.45 11.41
N TYR A 671 -4.93 -19.48 11.95
CA TYR A 671 -6.36 -19.32 11.66
C TYR A 671 -6.61 -19.02 10.18
N TRP A 672 -5.73 -18.24 9.55
CA TRP A 672 -5.77 -18.00 8.12
C TRP A 672 -5.63 -19.30 7.32
N LEU A 673 -4.62 -20.10 7.60
CA LEU A 673 -4.38 -21.40 6.94
C LEU A 673 -5.51 -22.40 7.21
N LEU A 674 -6.11 -22.37 8.40
CA LEU A 674 -7.27 -23.20 8.74
C LEU A 674 -8.49 -22.90 7.86
N CYS A 675 -8.66 -21.64 7.48
CA CYS A 675 -9.79 -21.15 6.70
C CYS A 675 -9.52 -21.13 5.18
N LEU A 676 -8.28 -21.32 4.75
CA LEU A 676 -7.89 -21.21 3.35
C LEU A 676 -8.01 -22.56 2.63
N ALA A 677 -8.74 -22.57 1.51
CA ALA A 677 -8.83 -23.72 0.62
C ALA A 677 -8.52 -23.32 -0.83
N TYR A 678 -7.93 -24.24 -1.60
CA TYR A 678 -7.62 -24.02 -3.01
C TYR A 678 -8.54 -24.86 -3.90
N ASP A 679 -9.24 -24.21 -4.82
CA ASP A 679 -10.01 -24.87 -5.86
C ASP A 679 -9.13 -25.05 -7.11
N GLN A 680 -8.73 -26.30 -7.37
CA GLN A 680 -7.91 -26.66 -8.53
C GLN A 680 -8.62 -26.41 -9.87
N THR A 681 -9.95 -26.43 -9.90
CA THR A 681 -10.70 -26.31 -11.17
C THR A 681 -10.83 -24.87 -11.63
N GLN A 682 -10.96 -23.93 -10.69
CA GLN A 682 -11.11 -22.50 -10.96
C GLN A 682 -9.79 -21.74 -10.78
N GLU A 683 -8.73 -22.39 -10.28
CA GLU A 683 -7.47 -21.76 -9.87
C GLU A 683 -7.68 -20.59 -8.89
N THR A 684 -8.66 -20.73 -7.99
CA THR A 684 -9.03 -19.68 -7.02
C THR A 684 -8.80 -20.16 -5.59
N LEU A 685 -8.44 -19.21 -4.72
CA LEU A 685 -8.42 -19.41 -3.29
C LEU A 685 -9.78 -19.03 -2.70
N THR A 686 -10.32 -19.91 -1.86
CA THR A 686 -11.55 -19.64 -1.10
C THR A 686 -11.22 -19.51 0.38
N VAL A 687 -11.79 -18.50 1.02
CA VAL A 687 -11.63 -18.26 2.46
C VAL A 687 -12.94 -18.57 3.14
N GLN A 688 -12.94 -19.65 3.92
CA GLN A 688 -14.05 -20.03 4.77
C GLN A 688 -14.14 -19.09 5.98
N PRO A 689 -15.35 -18.79 6.47
CA PRO A 689 -15.51 -18.02 7.69
C PRO A 689 -14.90 -18.78 8.89
N LEU A 690 -14.21 -18.05 9.77
CA LEU A 690 -13.55 -18.64 10.95
C LEU A 690 -14.53 -19.30 11.93
N GLY A 691 -15.78 -18.81 11.96
CA GLY A 691 -16.78 -19.25 12.93
C GLY A 691 -16.50 -18.75 14.36
N LYS A 692 -17.36 -19.14 15.30
CA LYS A 692 -17.10 -18.91 16.74
C LYS A 692 -16.33 -20.10 17.30
N LEU A 693 -15.06 -19.90 17.62
CA LEU A 693 -14.28 -20.88 18.36
C LEU A 693 -14.78 -20.90 19.82
N ASP A 694 -15.31 -22.03 20.27
CA ASP A 694 -15.81 -22.18 21.63
C ASP A 694 -14.66 -22.57 22.58
N TYR A 695 -14.28 -21.63 23.44
CA TYR A 695 -13.27 -21.83 24.48
C TYR A 695 -13.87 -21.98 25.87
N SER A 696 -15.18 -22.24 25.97
CA SER A 696 -15.88 -22.39 27.25
C SER A 696 -15.25 -23.47 28.13
N SER A 697 -14.72 -24.53 27.51
CA SER A 697 -14.00 -25.62 28.16
C SER A 697 -12.74 -25.18 28.93
N LEU A 698 -12.09 -24.06 28.58
CA LEU A 698 -10.96 -23.56 29.38
C LEU A 698 -11.36 -23.20 30.82
N ARG A 699 -12.65 -22.92 31.05
CA ARG A 699 -13.18 -22.63 32.38
C ARG A 699 -13.38 -23.88 33.23
N SER A 700 -13.35 -25.07 32.64
CA SER A 700 -13.48 -26.33 33.38
C SER A 700 -12.14 -26.84 33.94
N LEU A 701 -11.01 -26.25 33.50
CA LEU A 701 -9.68 -26.55 34.02
C LEU A 701 -9.62 -26.34 35.54
N ASP A 702 -8.95 -27.27 36.21
CA ASP A 702 -8.77 -27.18 37.65
C ASP A 702 -7.76 -26.07 38.04
N ARG A 703 -7.69 -25.76 39.33
CA ARG A 703 -6.77 -24.72 39.81
C ARG A 703 -5.30 -25.05 39.58
N GLN A 704 -4.90 -26.32 39.67
CA GLN A 704 -3.49 -26.71 39.49
C GLN A 704 -3.06 -26.49 38.04
N GLN A 705 -3.91 -26.88 37.09
CA GLN A 705 -3.76 -26.64 35.66
C GLN A 705 -3.70 -25.15 35.35
N LEU A 706 -4.62 -24.34 35.89
CA LEU A 706 -4.63 -22.89 35.69
C LEU A 706 -3.37 -22.22 36.26
N TYR A 707 -2.90 -22.63 37.44
CA TYR A 707 -1.66 -22.10 38.02
C TYR A 707 -0.42 -22.51 37.22
N ALA A 708 -0.35 -23.76 36.75
CA ALA A 708 0.73 -24.21 35.87
C ALA A 708 0.75 -23.40 34.57
N LEU A 709 -0.39 -23.22 33.91
CA LEU A 709 -0.51 -22.37 32.72
C LEU A 709 -0.08 -20.93 33.01
N ALA A 710 -0.48 -20.36 34.14
CA ALA A 710 -0.07 -19.01 34.52
C ALA A 710 1.44 -18.89 34.72
N GLU A 711 2.08 -19.86 35.38
CA GLU A 711 3.53 -19.84 35.56
C GLU A 711 4.30 -20.10 34.27
N ILE A 712 3.80 -20.95 33.37
CA ILE A 712 4.37 -21.12 32.02
C ILE A 712 4.28 -19.81 31.25
N VAL A 713 3.10 -19.18 31.21
CA VAL A 713 2.89 -17.90 30.51
C VAL A 713 3.82 -16.82 31.06
N ALA A 714 3.95 -16.74 32.38
CA ALA A 714 4.70 -15.69 33.04
C ALA A 714 6.22 -15.92 33.08
N HIS A 715 6.70 -17.13 32.78
CA HIS A 715 8.11 -17.40 32.46
C HIS A 715 8.38 -17.55 30.96
N GLY A 716 7.33 -17.61 30.16
CA GLY A 716 7.37 -17.82 28.73
C GLY A 716 7.28 -19.29 28.33
N GLU A 717 8.15 -20.08 28.93
CA GLU A 717 8.32 -21.52 28.76
C GLU A 717 8.90 -22.08 30.05
N LEU A 718 8.69 -23.36 30.33
CA LEU A 718 9.27 -24.05 31.49
C LEU A 718 9.71 -25.46 31.12
N THR A 719 10.82 -25.91 31.70
CA THR A 719 11.16 -27.34 31.75
C THR A 719 10.44 -28.01 32.93
N THR A 720 10.35 -29.34 32.91
CA THR A 720 9.82 -30.13 34.05
C THR A 720 10.58 -29.82 35.35
N ALA A 721 11.91 -29.66 35.28
CA ALA A 721 12.74 -29.32 36.42
C ALA A 721 12.44 -27.91 36.97
N GLU A 722 12.25 -26.93 36.08
CA GLU A 722 11.88 -25.56 36.47
C GLU A 722 10.49 -25.51 37.10
N HIS A 723 9.52 -26.22 36.53
CA HIS A 723 8.18 -26.33 37.10
C HIS A 723 8.23 -26.96 38.51
N THR A 724 8.97 -28.06 38.66
CA THR A 724 9.20 -28.75 39.95
C THR A 724 9.76 -27.77 40.98
N ALA A 725 10.75 -26.95 40.60
CA ALA A 725 11.37 -25.97 41.48
C ALA A 725 10.42 -24.82 41.88
N ILE A 726 9.53 -24.37 40.99
CA ILE A 726 8.56 -23.31 41.27
C ILE A 726 7.45 -23.81 42.20
N PHE A 727 6.90 -24.99 41.93
CA PHE A 727 5.76 -25.56 42.67
C PHE A 727 6.17 -26.37 43.90
N ASN A 728 7.47 -26.61 44.07
CA ASN A 728 8.04 -27.42 45.15
C ASN A 728 7.30 -28.76 45.31
N CYS A 729 7.19 -29.49 44.21
CA CYS A 729 6.49 -30.77 44.14
C CYS A 729 7.41 -31.86 43.55
N ASP A 730 6.90 -33.08 43.42
CA ASP A 730 7.64 -34.20 42.82
C ASP A 730 7.77 -34.05 41.30
N THR A 731 8.89 -34.52 40.74
CA THR A 731 9.19 -34.40 39.30
C THR A 731 8.20 -35.20 38.44
N LEU A 732 7.80 -36.40 38.87
CA LEU A 732 6.81 -37.20 38.14
C LEU A 732 5.46 -36.48 38.12
N ARG A 733 5.04 -35.89 39.24
CA ARG A 733 3.80 -35.11 39.31
C ARG A 733 3.82 -33.90 38.37
N SER A 734 4.93 -33.17 38.33
CA SER A 734 5.11 -32.06 37.39
C SER A 734 5.01 -32.53 35.94
N HIS A 735 5.71 -33.62 35.62
CA HIS A 735 5.72 -34.20 34.28
C HIS A 735 4.31 -34.60 33.83
N MET A 736 3.59 -35.38 34.63
CA MET A 736 2.23 -35.82 34.32
C MET A 736 1.26 -34.66 34.09
N LEU A 737 1.38 -33.58 34.87
CA LEU A 737 0.53 -32.40 34.71
C LEU A 737 0.84 -31.66 33.40
N LEU A 738 2.11 -31.48 33.08
CA LEU A 738 2.54 -30.80 31.85
C LEU A 738 2.19 -31.60 30.60
N ASP A 739 2.39 -32.92 30.64
CA ASP A 739 1.99 -33.83 29.56
C ASP A 739 0.49 -33.84 29.36
N HIS A 740 -0.30 -33.84 30.44
CA HIS A 740 -1.75 -33.76 30.32
C HIS A 740 -2.20 -32.45 29.65
N LEU A 741 -1.59 -31.31 30.02
CA LEU A 741 -1.87 -30.04 29.35
C LEU A 741 -1.41 -30.01 27.89
N ALA A 742 -0.35 -30.74 27.54
CA ALA A 742 0.10 -30.92 26.17
C ALA A 742 -0.87 -31.81 25.37
N GLN A 743 -1.41 -32.89 25.95
CA GLN A 743 -2.44 -33.73 25.34
C GLN A 743 -3.75 -32.99 25.08
N LEU A 744 -4.07 -31.98 25.89
CA LEU A 744 -5.18 -31.05 25.64
C LEU A 744 -4.87 -29.98 24.58
N ASN A 745 -3.72 -30.07 23.90
CA ASN A 745 -3.24 -29.12 22.88
C ASN A 745 -3.01 -27.69 23.38
N LEU A 746 -3.02 -27.46 24.70
CA LEU A 746 -2.78 -26.15 25.30
C LEU A 746 -1.30 -25.80 25.32
N LEU A 747 -0.45 -26.82 25.51
CA LEU A 747 1.00 -26.70 25.53
C LEU A 747 1.62 -27.40 24.33
N GLU A 748 2.68 -26.80 23.79
CA GLU A 748 3.59 -27.42 22.85
C GLU A 748 4.84 -27.86 23.61
N CYS A 749 5.26 -29.10 23.37
CA CYS A 749 6.53 -29.62 23.83
C CYS A 749 7.52 -29.60 22.67
N THR A 750 8.60 -28.83 22.80
CA THR A 750 9.66 -28.75 21.80
C THR A 750 10.87 -29.57 22.25
N PRO A 751 11.16 -30.73 21.63
CA PRO A 751 12.41 -31.44 21.85
C PRO A 751 13.54 -30.77 21.05
N GLU A 752 14.46 -30.08 21.73
CA GLU A 752 15.67 -29.51 21.10
C GLU A 752 16.84 -30.51 21.19
N GLY A 753 16.79 -31.61 20.44
CA GLY A 753 17.87 -32.61 20.38
C GLY A 753 18.22 -33.21 21.76
N ASN A 754 19.45 -33.00 22.24
CA ASN A 754 19.91 -33.46 23.57
C ASN A 754 19.51 -32.51 24.73
N ALA A 755 18.78 -31.43 24.47
CA ALA A 755 18.36 -30.48 25.49
C ALA A 755 17.10 -30.97 26.25
N PRO A 756 16.87 -30.52 27.49
CA PRO A 756 15.68 -30.89 28.24
C PRO A 756 14.41 -30.37 27.56
N GLU A 757 13.35 -31.19 27.60
CA GLU A 757 12.03 -30.88 27.08
C GLU A 757 11.46 -29.59 27.70
N ARG A 758 10.86 -28.76 26.83
CA ARG A 758 10.31 -27.45 27.21
C ARG A 758 8.86 -27.36 26.81
N TYR A 759 8.06 -26.94 27.78
CA TYR A 759 6.65 -26.70 27.59
C TYR A 759 6.42 -25.20 27.44
N GLN A 760 5.72 -24.83 26.38
CA GLN A 760 5.29 -23.46 26.14
C GLN A 760 3.83 -23.43 25.73
N LEU A 761 3.16 -22.31 25.96
CA LEU A 761 1.77 -22.16 25.53
C LEU A 761 1.69 -22.14 24.00
N SER A 762 0.78 -22.94 23.44
CA SER A 762 0.53 -22.91 22.00
C SER A 762 0.03 -21.53 21.55
N PRO A 763 0.54 -20.97 20.43
CA PRO A 763 0.13 -19.67 19.93
C PRO A 763 -1.37 -19.57 19.66
N LEU A 764 -2.00 -20.68 19.27
CA LEU A 764 -3.45 -20.80 19.02
C LEU A 764 -4.29 -20.53 20.27
N PHE A 765 -3.76 -20.83 21.45
CA PHE A 765 -4.47 -20.69 22.71
C PHE A 765 -4.01 -19.48 23.53
N PHE A 766 -3.09 -18.68 22.99
CA PHE A 766 -2.58 -17.48 23.68
C PHE A 766 -3.69 -16.54 24.13
N ALA A 767 -4.55 -16.11 23.21
CA ALA A 767 -5.64 -15.20 23.50
C ALA A 767 -6.68 -15.76 24.50
N PRO A 768 -7.26 -16.96 24.28
CA PRO A 768 -8.29 -17.48 25.17
C PRO A 768 -7.77 -17.90 26.55
N VAL A 769 -6.54 -18.46 26.65
CA VAL A 769 -5.95 -18.83 27.94
C VAL A 769 -5.62 -17.58 28.75
N THR A 770 -5.00 -16.57 28.16
CA THR A 770 -4.69 -15.32 28.88
C THR A 770 -5.96 -14.60 29.34
N ALA A 771 -6.99 -14.53 28.51
CA ALA A 771 -8.29 -13.99 28.88
C ALA A 771 -8.93 -14.73 30.07
N THR A 772 -8.81 -16.06 30.07
CA THR A 772 -9.35 -16.91 31.15
C THR A 772 -8.59 -16.68 32.44
N LEU A 773 -7.26 -16.63 32.39
CA LEU A 773 -6.42 -16.39 33.57
C LEU A 773 -6.59 -14.97 34.14
N GLU A 774 -6.71 -13.95 33.27
CA GLU A 774 -7.04 -12.57 33.66
C GLU A 774 -8.43 -12.51 34.31
N GLY A 775 -9.43 -13.17 33.72
CA GLY A 775 -10.80 -13.23 34.27
C GLY A 775 -10.90 -13.89 35.65
N HIS A 776 -9.98 -14.81 35.96
CA HIS A 776 -9.84 -15.45 37.28
C HIS A 776 -8.90 -14.69 38.23
N ASN A 777 -8.32 -13.56 37.81
CA ASN A 777 -7.31 -12.80 38.53
C ASN A 777 -6.06 -13.62 38.92
N ILE A 778 -5.63 -14.54 38.05
CA ILE A 778 -4.44 -15.38 38.24
C ILE A 778 -3.21 -14.74 37.58
N LEU A 779 -3.38 -14.10 36.43
CA LEU A 779 -2.38 -13.21 35.82
C LEU A 779 -2.55 -11.80 36.40
N LEU A 780 -1.47 -11.23 36.92
CA LEU A 780 -1.39 -9.84 37.40
C LEU A 780 -0.71 -8.96 36.36
#